data_AF-A0A938UMC6-F1
#
_entry.id   AF-A0A938UMC6-F1
#
_cell.length_a   1.000
_cell.length_b   1.000
_cell.length_c   1.000
_cell.angle_alpha   90.00
_cell.angle_beta   90.00
_cell.angle_gamma   90.00
#
_symmetry.space_group_name_H-M   'P 1'
#
loop_
_entity.id
_entity.type
_entity.pdbx_description
1 polymer ?
#
loop_
_entity_poly.entity_id
_entity_poly.type
_entity_poly.pdbx_seq_one_letter_code
_entity_poly.pdbx_strand_id
1 'polypeptide(L)'
;MSRPTAVALVLFGALALSADPAAAETAMRVAVLEFSNASSEAGLEALGKGLQSMITTDLARVSALTVVERSRLQEIVAEQKLGASGLVDKATAAKIGKLAGASHLLGGTFTIVAKTMRLDARLFSVKTGEVMLAEDMAGERDAFFELEKSLVNKMIVTLGVKLEPKERAGIAKIHTADFGAFKNFSQGVAHFDQQRYDEALESLRAAMKLDGDFNLARVTLDEYEAVVAKIRAKAQSIEISSRKLDQAKKDADLDKDSRVAERLVAVASEPGPAAVHRRLAALAYLMEFYDHHGRSHGRISRFQDHFDGLVVRRRLDTLARRYFTEAQPVFPDAPLFSTGQHPPDKPEDVEKRVGDLAQSFKMGGSHREDLRNQSLVNNLRQFEGFLQAMAADRREAIKILELVAAKLGPLGADEYARTDVLRKLAEAYLDVGDVDAASGALTRASAIETDPSNLKSLAARIEKLGKVSALFARTDKKVELRELVAGGERHPATLEKLVGPAGPPSPKLLAELAERREVKRWWPHADPFWLWNGEPTHLIQGEQVLFTGPRTDGLVARDLRYYRAQHMSTKDVLLAVGRGPRADFEATFELAYVKAPDFMPKYVPREVVQAADFRVDPGRPEVTLLFGLHDVDTQSREDPETREKFYPDPTQAFGVRMTATGVALVQLGEPAPATALRKPEMSMLLITESNKGVGDDKVKVRITVKGRAVIVQVGAASHAFKLPQDAQGFVGVHLRGEGYVQVGDLRVK
;
A
#
# COMPACT_ATOMS: atom_id res chain seq x y z
N MET A 1 7.58 54.79 -7.19
CA MET A 1 7.58 53.31 -7.09
C MET A 1 7.75 52.75 -8.50
N SER A 2 9.00 52.48 -8.86
CA SER A 2 9.48 52.24 -10.22
C SER A 2 9.64 50.74 -10.47
N ARG A 3 8.98 50.26 -11.54
CA ARG A 3 9.05 48.89 -12.06
C ARG A 3 10.46 48.59 -12.63
N PRO A 4 11.01 47.37 -12.47
CA PRO A 4 12.29 47.01 -13.07
C PRO A 4 12.11 46.64 -14.55
N THR A 5 13.00 47.17 -15.38
CA THR A 5 13.10 46.96 -16.83
C THR A 5 13.73 45.60 -17.12
N ALA A 6 12.96 44.72 -17.75
CA ALA A 6 13.45 43.45 -18.31
C ALA A 6 14.23 43.71 -19.61
N VAL A 7 15.42 43.13 -19.74
CA VAL A 7 16.14 43.02 -21.01
C VAL A 7 15.70 41.71 -21.67
N ALA A 8 15.07 41.84 -22.84
CA ALA A 8 14.41 40.75 -23.56
C ALA A 8 15.41 39.90 -24.37
N LEU A 9 15.26 38.58 -24.27
CA LEU A 9 15.66 37.61 -25.28
C LEU A 9 14.68 37.76 -26.46
N VAL A 10 15.14 38.26 -27.60
CA VAL A 10 14.30 38.36 -28.80
C VAL A 10 14.20 36.97 -29.44
N LEU A 11 13.08 36.28 -29.20
CA LEU A 11 12.58 35.24 -30.09
C LEU A 11 11.82 35.91 -31.25
N PHE A 12 12.34 35.82 -32.48
CA PHE A 12 11.58 36.20 -33.67
C PHE A 12 10.52 35.11 -33.96
N GLY A 13 9.33 35.32 -33.41
CA GLY A 13 8.10 34.68 -33.91
C GLY A 13 7.68 35.34 -35.22
N ALA A 14 7.25 34.54 -36.18
CA ALA A 14 6.73 35.01 -37.46
C ALA A 14 5.46 35.86 -37.27
N LEU A 15 5.62 37.19 -37.23
CA LEU A 15 4.62 38.14 -37.67
C LEU A 15 5.16 38.83 -38.93
N ALA A 16 4.51 38.55 -40.06
CA ALA A 16 4.74 39.26 -41.30
C ALA A 16 4.20 40.71 -41.18
N LEU A 17 5.06 41.63 -40.76
CA LEU A 17 4.95 43.03 -41.13
C LEU A 17 6.07 43.31 -42.13
N SER A 18 5.69 43.72 -43.33
CA SER A 18 6.60 44.06 -44.43
C SER A 18 7.67 45.06 -43.97
N ALA A 19 8.89 44.57 -43.76
CA ALA A 19 10.09 45.36 -43.70
C ALA A 19 10.77 45.31 -45.07
N ASP A 20 11.16 46.48 -45.55
CA ASP A 20 11.77 46.74 -46.85
C ASP A 20 13.02 45.83 -47.08
N PRO A 21 13.06 44.99 -48.13
CA PRO A 21 14.13 44.01 -48.32
C PRO A 21 15.50 44.60 -48.71
N ALA A 22 15.63 45.93 -48.79
CA ALA A 22 16.83 46.59 -49.30
C ALA A 22 17.92 46.91 -48.25
N ALA A 23 17.72 46.61 -46.96
CA ALA A 23 18.71 46.88 -45.90
C ALA A 23 19.50 45.64 -45.41
N ALA A 24 19.25 44.45 -45.97
CA ALA A 24 19.76 43.17 -45.44
C ALA A 24 21.05 42.66 -46.11
N GLU A 25 21.79 43.47 -46.87
CA GLU A 25 22.88 42.97 -47.72
C GLU A 25 24.32 43.14 -47.18
N THR A 26 24.56 43.61 -45.93
CA THR A 26 25.94 43.88 -45.47
C THR A 26 26.30 43.54 -44.02
N ALA A 27 25.56 42.69 -43.30
CA ALA A 27 26.03 42.20 -41.99
C ALA A 27 26.96 40.98 -42.16
N MET A 28 28.22 41.09 -41.70
CA MET A 28 29.17 39.98 -41.81
C MET A 28 28.84 38.88 -40.80
N ARG A 29 28.53 37.68 -41.29
CA ARG A 29 28.21 36.52 -40.44
C ARG A 29 29.47 35.78 -40.00
N VAL A 30 29.73 35.73 -38.70
CA VAL A 30 30.94 35.09 -38.13
C VAL A 30 30.54 33.86 -37.32
N ALA A 31 31.18 32.73 -37.59
CA ALA A 31 31.06 31.52 -36.79
C ALA A 31 32.35 31.30 -35.98
N VAL A 32 32.21 30.99 -34.69
CA VAL A 32 33.34 30.67 -33.80
C VAL A 32 33.23 29.21 -33.41
N LEU A 33 34.24 28.41 -33.74
CA LEU A 33 34.30 27.00 -33.35
C LEU A 33 34.78 26.84 -31.91
N GLU A 34 34.48 25.68 -31.33
CA GLU A 34 35.08 25.25 -30.06
C GLU A 34 36.60 25.16 -30.23
N PHE A 35 37.35 25.79 -29.31
CA PHE A 35 38.81 25.73 -29.32
C PHE A 35 39.26 24.38 -28.76
N SER A 36 40.18 23.70 -29.44
CA SER A 36 40.65 22.40 -28.94
C SER A 36 41.81 22.53 -27.95
N ASN A 37 41.80 21.70 -26.92
CA ASN A 37 42.91 21.57 -25.98
C ASN A 37 44.06 20.77 -26.61
N ALA A 38 45.21 21.41 -26.81
CA ALA A 38 46.45 20.76 -27.26
C ALA A 38 47.44 20.51 -26.11
N SER A 39 47.03 20.72 -24.86
CA SER A 39 47.82 20.45 -23.65
C SER A 39 47.88 18.95 -23.37
N SER A 40 48.94 18.50 -22.68
CA SER A 40 49.04 17.12 -22.17
C SER A 40 48.22 16.89 -20.88
N GLU A 41 47.69 17.95 -20.28
CA GLU A 41 46.87 17.90 -19.06
C GLU A 41 45.41 17.55 -19.41
N ALA A 42 44.93 16.44 -18.83
CA ALA A 42 43.56 15.99 -18.93
C ALA A 42 42.61 16.84 -18.06
N GLY A 43 41.36 17.03 -18.51
CA GLY A 43 40.34 17.75 -17.74
C GLY A 43 40.27 19.26 -18.01
N LEU A 44 40.94 19.72 -19.08
CA LEU A 44 40.89 21.11 -19.56
C LEU A 44 40.05 21.27 -20.83
N GLU A 45 39.46 20.19 -21.36
CA GLU A 45 38.70 20.18 -22.62
C GLU A 45 37.53 21.17 -22.57
N ALA A 46 36.86 21.26 -21.42
CA ALA A 46 35.74 22.17 -21.21
C ALA A 46 36.11 23.65 -21.47
N LEU A 47 37.38 24.05 -21.23
CA LEU A 47 37.84 25.43 -21.42
C LEU A 47 37.66 25.91 -22.85
N GLY A 48 37.73 25.01 -23.84
CA GLY A 48 37.47 25.30 -25.24
C GLY A 48 36.08 25.86 -25.48
N LYS A 49 35.08 25.29 -24.80
CA LYS A 49 33.68 25.73 -24.85
C LYS A 49 33.47 27.05 -24.12
N GLY A 50 34.17 27.27 -23.01
CA GLY A 50 34.17 28.56 -22.33
C GLY A 50 34.75 29.67 -23.19
N LEU A 51 35.88 29.40 -23.83
CA LEU A 51 36.57 30.36 -24.71
C LEU A 51 35.71 30.72 -25.93
N GLN A 52 35.09 29.73 -26.56
CA GLN A 52 34.11 29.96 -27.62
C GLN A 52 32.98 30.89 -27.14
N SER A 53 32.40 30.63 -25.97
CA SER A 53 31.35 31.47 -25.40
C SER A 53 31.79 32.91 -25.13
N MET A 54 33.02 33.13 -24.63
CA MET A 54 33.54 34.48 -24.38
C MET A 54 33.71 35.28 -25.67
N ILE A 55 34.41 34.71 -26.66
CA ILE A 55 34.65 35.34 -27.96
C ILE A 55 33.33 35.63 -28.67
N THR A 56 32.42 34.65 -28.72
CA THR A 56 31.08 34.83 -29.30
C THR A 56 30.34 35.98 -28.63
N THR A 57 30.41 36.08 -27.30
CA THR A 57 29.74 37.15 -26.55
C THR A 57 30.29 38.52 -26.89
N ASP A 58 31.61 38.67 -27.07
CA ASP A 58 32.19 39.95 -27.43
C ASP A 58 31.91 40.37 -28.87
N LEU A 59 31.94 39.42 -29.81
CA LEU A 59 31.56 39.70 -31.20
C LEU A 59 30.09 40.06 -31.36
N ALA A 60 29.22 39.48 -30.54
CA ALA A 60 27.80 39.82 -30.54
C ALA A 60 27.53 41.27 -30.11
N ARG A 61 28.50 41.97 -29.49
CA ARG A 61 28.40 43.40 -29.15
C ARG A 61 28.64 44.31 -30.35
N VAL A 62 29.17 43.79 -31.45
CA VAL A 62 29.50 44.57 -32.65
C VAL A 62 28.32 44.54 -33.61
N SER A 63 27.68 45.70 -33.82
CA SER A 63 26.48 45.84 -34.64
C SER A 63 26.67 45.42 -36.10
N ALA A 64 27.88 45.54 -36.64
CA ALA A 64 28.22 45.14 -38.00
C ALA A 64 28.40 43.62 -38.18
N LEU A 65 28.44 42.85 -37.08
CA LEU A 65 28.62 41.40 -37.09
C LEU A 65 27.33 40.68 -36.70
N THR A 66 27.12 39.51 -37.29
CA THR A 66 26.08 38.57 -36.86
C THR A 66 26.75 37.26 -36.50
N VAL A 67 26.73 36.87 -35.23
CA VAL A 67 27.39 35.64 -34.77
C VAL A 67 26.46 34.44 -34.98
N VAL A 68 26.99 33.34 -35.50
CA VAL A 68 26.23 32.10 -35.66
C VAL A 68 25.99 31.43 -34.30
N GLU A 69 24.76 30.98 -34.07
CA GLU A 69 24.38 30.26 -32.85
C GLU A 69 25.23 29.00 -32.65
N ARG A 70 25.68 28.82 -31.41
CA ARG A 70 26.56 27.72 -31.04
C ARG A 70 25.92 26.33 -31.20
N SER A 71 24.65 26.17 -30.81
CA SER A 71 23.92 24.89 -30.95
C SER A 71 23.91 24.41 -32.40
N ARG A 72 23.64 25.32 -33.34
CA ARG A 72 23.68 25.05 -34.78
C ARG A 72 25.07 24.63 -35.26
N LEU A 73 26.13 25.25 -34.76
CA LEU A 73 27.51 24.86 -35.10
C LEU A 73 27.86 23.46 -34.56
N GLN A 74 27.40 23.13 -33.35
CA GLN A 74 27.64 21.82 -32.75
C GLN A 74 26.96 20.69 -33.54
N GLU A 75 25.71 20.88 -33.97
CA GLU A 75 25.00 19.94 -34.84
C GLU A 75 25.76 19.69 -36.14
N ILE A 76 26.17 20.77 -36.83
CA ILE A 76 26.92 20.70 -38.09
C ILE A 76 28.25 19.95 -37.89
N VAL A 77 29.00 20.26 -36.84
CA VAL A 77 30.30 19.62 -36.57
C VAL A 77 30.14 18.13 -36.23
N ALA A 78 29.12 17.76 -35.45
CA ALA A 78 28.82 16.38 -35.09
C ALA A 78 28.48 15.52 -36.34
N GLU A 79 27.72 16.06 -37.28
CA GLU A 79 27.38 15.38 -38.54
C GLU A 79 28.59 15.18 -39.47
N GLN A 80 29.56 16.10 -39.45
CA GLN A 80 30.75 16.00 -40.28
C GLN A 80 31.82 15.02 -39.74
N LYS A 81 31.61 14.41 -38.57
CA LYS A 81 32.55 13.46 -37.91
C LYS A 81 34.00 13.95 -37.87
N LEU A 82 34.20 15.26 -37.66
CA LEU A 82 35.52 15.86 -37.68
C LEU A 82 36.33 15.41 -36.46
N GLY A 83 37.57 14.97 -36.71
CA GLY A 83 38.50 14.48 -35.69
C GLY A 83 39.05 15.59 -34.78
N ALA A 84 39.59 15.19 -33.63
CA ALA A 84 40.01 16.05 -32.51
C ALA A 84 41.25 16.94 -32.75
N SER A 85 41.65 17.22 -34.00
CA SER A 85 42.91 17.92 -34.29
C SER A 85 42.87 19.43 -34.04
N GLY A 86 41.69 20.04 -33.84
CA GLY A 86 41.47 21.45 -33.50
C GLY A 86 41.86 22.50 -34.55
N LEU A 87 42.82 22.18 -35.41
CA LEU A 87 43.17 22.91 -36.61
C LEU A 87 42.37 22.33 -37.77
N VAL A 88 41.30 23.03 -38.13
CA VAL A 88 40.48 22.72 -39.29
C VAL A 88 41.23 23.17 -40.55
N ASP A 89 41.38 22.28 -41.53
CA ASP A 89 41.98 22.63 -42.82
C ASP A 89 41.08 23.57 -43.64
N LYS A 90 41.65 24.23 -44.66
CA LYS A 90 40.95 25.19 -45.52
C LYS A 90 39.66 24.63 -46.16
N ALA A 91 39.67 23.37 -46.61
CA ALA A 91 38.52 22.77 -47.28
C ALA A 91 37.41 22.46 -46.26
N THR A 92 37.78 21.96 -45.09
CA THR A 92 36.86 21.66 -44.00
C THR A 92 36.27 22.95 -43.40
N ALA A 93 37.07 23.99 -43.21
CA ALA A 93 36.64 25.28 -42.68
C ALA A 93 35.62 25.96 -43.61
N ALA A 94 35.87 25.96 -44.93
CA ALA A 94 34.94 26.47 -45.92
C ALA A 94 33.64 25.65 -45.95
N LYS A 95 33.70 24.33 -45.73
CA LYS A 95 32.52 23.45 -45.68
C LYS A 95 31.64 23.75 -44.46
N ILE A 96 32.23 23.79 -43.26
CA ILE A 96 31.50 24.12 -42.03
C ILE A 96 30.89 25.52 -42.13
N GLY A 97 31.68 26.50 -42.59
CA GLY A 97 31.21 27.87 -42.77
C GLY A 97 30.01 27.99 -43.72
N LYS A 98 30.01 27.24 -44.84
CA LYS A 98 28.88 27.20 -45.78
C LYS A 98 27.62 26.60 -45.16
N LEU A 99 27.74 25.46 -44.47
CA LEU A 99 26.62 24.81 -43.79
C LEU A 99 26.04 25.69 -42.66
N ALA A 100 26.92 26.40 -41.96
CA ALA A 100 26.55 27.35 -40.91
C ALA A 100 25.95 28.65 -41.46
N GLY A 101 26.10 28.93 -42.76
CA GLY A 101 25.73 30.21 -43.36
C GLY A 101 26.61 31.38 -42.92
N ALA A 102 27.85 31.10 -42.51
CA ALA A 102 28.83 32.10 -42.10
C ALA A 102 29.61 32.63 -43.31
N SER A 103 29.97 33.92 -43.29
CA SER A 103 30.94 34.50 -44.23
C SER A 103 32.37 34.32 -43.75
N HIS A 104 32.58 34.22 -42.42
CA HIS A 104 33.88 33.98 -41.80
C HIS A 104 33.78 32.93 -40.69
N LEU A 105 34.84 32.14 -40.55
CA LEU A 105 34.94 31.09 -39.53
C LEU A 105 36.22 31.28 -38.72
N LEU A 106 36.10 31.39 -37.40
CA LEU A 106 37.22 31.37 -36.46
C LEU A 106 37.36 29.96 -35.87
N GLY A 107 38.55 29.40 -35.92
CA GLY A 107 38.91 28.18 -35.22
C GLY A 107 40.29 28.29 -34.59
N GLY A 108 40.58 27.43 -33.63
CA GLY A 108 41.86 27.49 -32.94
C GLY A 108 42.08 26.40 -31.91
N THR A 109 43.27 26.43 -31.34
CA THR A 109 43.71 25.55 -30.27
C THR A 109 44.26 26.37 -29.13
N PHE A 110 44.18 25.85 -27.91
CA PHE A 110 44.90 26.40 -26.77
C PHE A 110 45.80 25.34 -26.15
N THR A 111 46.93 25.77 -25.62
CA THR A 111 47.90 24.92 -24.92
C THR A 111 48.28 25.58 -23.61
N ILE A 112 48.16 24.87 -22.49
CA ILE A 112 48.59 25.31 -21.18
C ILE A 112 49.77 24.45 -20.74
N VAL A 113 50.89 25.11 -20.42
CA VAL A 113 52.08 24.47 -19.87
C VAL A 113 52.49 25.23 -18.62
N ALA A 114 52.37 24.58 -17.46
CA ALA A 114 52.60 25.19 -16.15
C ALA A 114 51.78 26.47 -15.91
N LYS A 115 52.41 27.65 -15.97
CA LYS A 115 51.75 28.96 -15.77
C LYS A 115 51.56 29.75 -17.07
N THR A 116 51.95 29.18 -18.20
CA THR A 116 51.86 29.85 -19.50
C THR A 116 50.74 29.25 -20.32
N MET A 117 49.91 30.09 -20.91
CA MET A 117 48.88 29.72 -21.86
C MET A 117 49.22 30.27 -23.23
N ARG A 118 49.16 29.41 -24.25
CA ARG A 118 49.30 29.75 -25.66
C ARG A 118 47.97 29.55 -26.37
N LEU A 119 47.60 30.50 -27.21
CA LEU A 119 46.41 30.48 -28.05
C LEU A 119 46.85 30.59 -29.51
N ASP A 120 46.44 29.61 -30.33
CA ASP A 120 46.67 29.59 -31.76
C ASP A 120 45.31 29.71 -32.46
N ALA A 121 45.08 30.80 -33.19
CA ALA A 121 43.78 31.12 -33.79
C ALA A 121 43.91 31.43 -35.28
N ARG A 122 42.94 30.97 -36.07
CA ARG A 122 42.86 31.20 -37.52
C ARG A 122 41.47 31.65 -37.94
N LEU A 123 41.41 32.75 -38.66
CA LEU A 123 40.19 33.26 -39.28
C LEU A 123 40.20 32.93 -40.77
N PHE A 124 39.12 32.31 -41.24
CA PHE A 124 38.95 31.91 -42.64
C PHE A 124 37.84 32.72 -43.31
N SER A 125 38.08 33.18 -44.53
CA SER A 125 37.02 33.60 -45.45
C SER A 125 36.32 32.36 -46.00
N VAL A 126 35.01 32.21 -45.76
CA VAL A 126 34.24 31.06 -46.29
C VAL A 126 34.09 31.15 -47.81
N LYS A 127 34.12 32.37 -48.37
CA LYS A 127 33.98 32.64 -49.81
C LYS A 127 35.23 32.25 -50.60
N THR A 128 36.42 32.62 -50.13
CA THR A 128 37.70 32.37 -50.84
C THR A 128 38.46 31.17 -50.24
N GLY A 129 38.05 30.71 -49.06
CA GLY A 129 38.75 29.72 -48.25
C GLY A 129 40.11 30.22 -47.72
N GLU A 130 40.47 31.48 -47.89
CA GLU A 130 41.78 32.00 -47.48
C GLU A 130 41.84 32.25 -45.97
N VAL A 131 43.02 32.06 -45.40
CA VAL A 131 43.32 32.44 -44.01
C VAL A 131 43.56 33.94 -43.99
N MET A 132 42.65 34.67 -43.37
CA MET A 132 42.71 36.14 -43.25
C MET A 132 43.49 36.59 -42.02
N LEU A 133 43.49 35.77 -40.97
CA LEU A 133 44.22 35.99 -39.73
C LEU A 133 44.83 34.66 -39.29
N ALA A 134 46.11 34.69 -38.90
CA ALA A 134 46.77 33.60 -38.21
C ALA A 134 47.57 34.22 -37.07
N GLU A 135 47.13 33.97 -35.84
CA GLU A 135 47.72 34.57 -34.64
C GLU A 135 48.17 33.46 -33.70
N ASP A 136 49.40 33.61 -33.21
CA ASP A 136 49.88 32.86 -32.07
C ASP A 136 50.22 33.81 -30.93
N MET A 137 49.56 33.60 -29.79
CA MET A 137 49.65 34.48 -28.64
C MET A 137 49.99 33.67 -27.41
N ALA A 138 50.98 34.11 -26.64
CA ALA A 138 51.37 33.47 -25.39
C ALA A 138 51.39 34.49 -24.26
N GLY A 139 50.93 34.08 -23.08
CA GLY A 139 50.94 34.91 -21.88
C GLY A 139 50.77 34.07 -20.62
N GLU A 140 50.79 34.73 -19.46
CA GLU A 140 50.48 34.07 -18.20
C GLU A 140 49.02 33.61 -18.19
N ARG A 141 48.76 32.41 -17.65
CA ARG A 141 47.43 31.79 -17.56
C ARG A 141 46.43 32.72 -16.86
N ASP A 142 46.87 33.43 -15.82
CA ASP A 142 45.99 34.31 -15.05
C ASP A 142 45.73 35.65 -15.80
N ALA A 143 46.55 35.97 -16.81
CA ALA A 143 46.34 37.08 -17.75
C ALA A 143 45.66 36.63 -19.06
N PHE A 144 45.16 35.40 -19.12
CA PHE A 144 44.54 34.79 -20.32
C PHE A 144 43.44 35.66 -20.94
N PHE A 145 42.65 36.32 -20.10
CA PHE A 145 41.52 37.12 -20.56
C PHE A 145 41.96 38.30 -21.44
N GLU A 146 43.16 38.85 -21.21
CA GLU A 146 43.75 39.87 -22.08
C GLU A 146 44.14 39.30 -23.46
N LEU A 147 44.57 38.03 -23.51
CA LEU A 147 44.86 37.34 -24.77
C LEU A 147 43.58 37.16 -25.60
N GLU A 148 42.48 36.77 -24.94
CA GLU A 148 41.16 36.67 -25.56
C GLU A 148 40.70 38.03 -26.14
N LYS A 149 40.78 39.11 -25.36
CA LYS A 149 40.46 40.47 -25.84
C LYS A 149 41.34 40.93 -26.98
N SER A 150 42.64 40.64 -26.92
CA SER A 150 43.54 40.98 -28.01
C SER A 150 43.20 40.20 -29.28
N LEU A 151 42.82 38.93 -29.19
CA LEU A 151 42.40 38.14 -30.35
C LEU A 151 41.11 38.71 -30.97
N VAL A 152 40.11 39.05 -30.15
CA VAL A 152 38.87 39.68 -30.61
C VAL A 152 39.15 40.99 -31.33
N ASN A 153 39.99 41.87 -30.76
CA ASN A 153 40.34 43.14 -31.38
C ASN A 153 41.08 42.97 -32.71
N LYS A 154 42.07 42.07 -32.77
CA LYS A 154 42.80 41.77 -34.01
C LYS A 154 41.84 41.28 -35.10
N MET A 155 40.93 40.39 -34.75
CA MET A 155 39.91 39.90 -35.68
C MET A 155 39.00 41.01 -36.20
N ILE A 156 38.53 41.92 -35.35
CA ILE A 156 37.69 43.05 -35.76
C ILE A 156 38.43 43.97 -36.75
N VAL A 157 39.71 44.25 -36.47
CA VAL A 157 40.57 45.04 -37.38
C VAL A 157 40.76 44.31 -38.71
N THR A 158 41.04 43.01 -38.71
CA THR A 158 41.20 42.21 -39.93
C THR A 158 39.91 42.13 -40.75
N LEU A 159 38.75 42.10 -40.10
CA LEU A 159 37.45 42.15 -40.76
C LEU A 159 37.12 43.55 -41.32
N GLY A 160 37.94 44.56 -41.06
CA GLY A 160 37.73 45.93 -41.54
C GLY A 160 36.57 46.65 -40.85
N VAL A 161 36.14 46.18 -39.67
CA VAL A 161 35.01 46.75 -38.94
C VAL A 161 35.46 47.94 -38.09
N LYS A 162 34.82 49.10 -38.27
CA LYS A 162 35.03 50.27 -37.42
C LYS A 162 34.11 50.19 -36.21
N LEU A 163 34.70 50.08 -35.02
CA LEU A 163 33.95 50.05 -33.76
C LEU A 163 33.49 51.43 -33.33
N GLU A 164 32.23 51.54 -32.93
CA GLU A 164 31.72 52.68 -32.19
C GLU A 164 32.36 52.78 -30.79
N PRO A 165 32.44 53.98 -30.18
CA PRO A 165 33.02 54.16 -28.84
C PRO A 165 32.41 53.23 -27.78
N LYS A 166 31.08 53.00 -27.86
CA LYS A 166 30.35 52.13 -26.93
C LYS A 166 30.66 50.65 -27.13
N GLU A 167 30.79 50.22 -28.39
CA GLU A 167 31.17 48.83 -28.74
C GLU A 167 32.59 48.54 -28.27
N ARG A 168 33.51 49.48 -28.50
CA ARG A 168 34.91 49.38 -28.04
C ARG A 168 35.01 49.27 -26.52
N ALA A 169 34.27 50.10 -25.78
CA ALA A 169 34.21 50.03 -24.33
C ALA A 169 33.58 48.72 -23.84
N GLY A 170 32.58 48.19 -24.56
CA GLY A 170 31.94 46.92 -24.25
C GLY A 170 32.86 45.71 -24.45
N ILE A 171 33.63 45.69 -25.53
CA ILE A 171 34.62 44.63 -25.82
C ILE A 171 35.77 44.69 -24.82
N ALA A 172 36.26 45.88 -24.47
CA ALA A 172 37.36 46.05 -23.52
C ALA A 172 37.02 45.57 -22.10
N LYS A 173 35.74 45.35 -21.76
CA LYS A 173 35.34 44.80 -20.47
C LYS A 173 35.66 43.31 -20.40
N ILE A 174 36.63 42.95 -19.56
CA ILE A 174 36.97 41.56 -19.23
C ILE A 174 35.76 40.87 -18.59
N HIS A 175 35.48 39.62 -18.98
CA HIS A 175 34.32 38.88 -18.46
C HIS A 175 34.54 38.41 -17.02
N THR A 176 35.72 37.88 -16.71
CA THR A 176 36.19 37.49 -15.38
C THR A 176 37.72 37.57 -15.36
N ALA A 177 38.31 37.91 -14.22
CA ALA A 177 39.77 37.84 -14.01
C ALA A 177 40.18 36.62 -13.16
N ASP A 178 39.23 35.76 -12.81
CA ASP A 178 39.45 34.55 -12.02
C ASP A 178 39.43 33.31 -12.93
N PHE A 179 40.58 32.65 -13.06
CA PHE A 179 40.71 31.45 -13.89
C PHE A 179 39.87 30.27 -13.37
N GLY A 180 39.67 30.17 -12.06
CA GLY A 180 38.79 29.18 -11.44
C GLY A 180 37.32 29.42 -11.78
N ALA A 181 36.87 30.67 -11.78
CA ALA A 181 35.53 31.05 -12.22
C ALA A 181 35.31 30.69 -13.70
N PHE A 182 36.28 31.01 -14.56
CA PHE A 182 36.27 30.61 -15.97
C PHE A 182 36.21 29.10 -16.17
N LYS A 183 37.00 28.33 -15.40
CA LYS A 183 36.98 26.86 -15.45
C LYS A 183 35.60 26.29 -15.09
N ASN A 184 35.00 26.78 -14.01
CA ASN A 184 33.67 26.33 -13.57
C ASN A 184 32.58 26.72 -14.59
N PHE A 185 32.65 27.92 -15.18
CA PHE A 185 31.74 28.34 -16.25
C PHE A 185 31.83 27.40 -17.46
N SER A 186 33.05 27.10 -17.88
CA SER A 186 33.35 26.18 -18.97
C SER A 186 32.79 24.78 -18.72
N GLN A 187 32.90 24.27 -17.49
CA GLN A 187 32.33 22.98 -17.08
C GLN A 187 30.80 23.00 -17.11
N GLY A 188 30.17 24.06 -16.59
CA GLY A 188 28.71 24.15 -16.57
C GLY A 188 28.11 24.18 -17.97
N VAL A 189 28.75 24.93 -18.86
CA VAL A 189 28.46 24.94 -20.29
C VAL A 189 28.63 23.54 -20.91
N ALA A 190 29.68 22.80 -20.57
CA ALA A 190 29.91 21.45 -21.08
C ALA A 190 28.89 20.42 -20.57
N HIS A 191 28.51 20.49 -19.29
CA HIS A 191 27.49 19.61 -18.69
C HIS A 191 26.12 19.82 -19.32
N PHE A 192 25.76 21.06 -19.65
CA PHE A 192 24.48 21.33 -20.29
C PHE A 192 24.39 20.71 -21.69
N ASP A 193 25.45 20.81 -22.49
CA ASP A 193 25.53 20.13 -23.79
C ASP A 193 25.41 18.60 -23.66
N GLN A 194 25.87 18.04 -22.54
CA GLN A 194 25.78 16.62 -22.22
C GLN A 194 24.43 16.23 -21.60
N GLN A 195 23.46 17.15 -21.52
CA GLN A 195 22.16 16.97 -20.87
C GLN A 195 22.25 16.66 -19.36
N ARG A 196 23.41 16.94 -18.74
CA ARG A 196 23.64 16.84 -17.29
C ARG A 196 23.25 18.16 -16.62
N TYR A 197 21.95 18.44 -16.61
CA TYR A 197 21.42 19.75 -16.29
C TYR A 197 21.69 20.20 -14.85
N ASP A 198 21.60 19.32 -13.85
CA ASP A 198 21.83 19.69 -12.46
C ASP A 198 23.29 20.08 -12.22
N GLU A 199 24.21 19.28 -12.75
CA GLU A 199 25.65 19.51 -12.68
C GLU A 199 26.06 20.77 -13.45
N ALA A 200 25.37 21.08 -14.56
CA ALA A 200 25.55 22.33 -15.29
C ALA A 200 25.24 23.57 -14.45
N LEU A 201 24.09 23.55 -13.75
CA LEU A 201 23.68 24.64 -12.87
C LEU A 201 24.61 24.78 -11.67
N GLU A 202 25.06 23.67 -11.09
CA GLU A 202 26.02 23.67 -9.98
C GLU A 202 27.36 24.30 -10.37
N SER A 203 27.93 23.89 -11.52
CA SER A 203 29.18 24.48 -12.02
C SER A 203 29.04 25.98 -12.32
N LEU A 204 27.92 26.43 -12.91
CA LEU A 204 27.68 27.86 -13.17
C LEU A 204 27.53 28.67 -11.87
N ARG A 205 26.85 28.12 -10.84
CA ARG A 205 26.79 28.75 -9.51
C ARG A 205 28.15 28.81 -8.83
N ALA A 206 28.97 27.78 -9.00
CA ALA A 206 30.35 27.77 -8.49
C ALA A 206 31.21 28.85 -9.16
N ALA A 207 31.03 29.08 -10.47
CA ALA A 207 31.69 30.20 -11.18
C ALA A 207 31.29 31.55 -10.59
N MET A 208 29.99 31.78 -10.38
CA MET A 208 29.45 33.00 -9.77
C MET A 208 29.89 33.22 -8.31
N LYS A 209 30.19 32.14 -7.60
CA LYS A 209 30.69 32.22 -6.22
C LYS A 209 32.16 32.67 -6.16
N LEU A 210 32.97 32.28 -7.14
CA LEU A 210 34.36 32.68 -7.26
C LEU A 210 34.49 34.12 -7.80
N ASP A 211 33.64 34.48 -8.76
CA ASP A 211 33.56 35.83 -9.31
C ASP A 211 32.10 36.28 -9.46
N GLY A 212 31.66 37.13 -8.52
CA GLY A 212 30.30 37.68 -8.50
C GLY A 212 30.00 38.65 -9.64
N ASP A 213 31.02 39.21 -10.30
CA ASP A 213 30.88 40.17 -11.39
C ASP A 213 30.91 39.51 -12.78
N PHE A 214 31.06 38.18 -12.84
CA PHE A 214 31.11 37.37 -14.06
C PHE A 214 29.74 37.30 -14.76
N ASN A 215 29.38 38.39 -15.44
CA ASN A 215 28.05 38.58 -16.03
C ASN A 215 27.66 37.51 -17.06
N LEU A 216 28.61 36.98 -17.83
CA LEU A 216 28.35 35.91 -18.79
C LEU A 216 27.87 34.63 -18.08
N ALA A 217 28.54 34.22 -17.00
CA ALA A 217 28.12 33.06 -16.21
C ALA A 217 26.72 33.26 -15.59
N ARG A 218 26.41 34.47 -15.12
CA ARG A 218 25.07 34.80 -14.59
C ARG A 218 23.99 34.64 -15.65
N VAL A 219 24.17 35.24 -16.83
CA VAL A 219 23.16 35.17 -17.91
C VAL A 219 22.98 33.73 -18.39
N THR A 220 24.07 32.97 -18.55
CA THR A 220 23.99 31.55 -18.92
C THR A 220 23.28 30.72 -17.85
N LEU A 221 23.51 31.01 -16.56
CA LEU A 221 22.78 30.35 -15.47
C LEU A 221 21.28 30.62 -15.58
N ASP A 222 20.88 31.89 -15.72
CA ASP A 222 19.47 32.29 -15.84
C ASP A 222 18.77 31.59 -17.03
N GLU A 223 19.45 31.51 -18.18
CA GLU A 223 18.95 30.83 -19.38
C GLU A 223 18.78 29.31 -19.15
N TYR A 224 19.78 28.67 -18.56
CA TYR A 224 19.75 27.23 -18.30
C TYR A 224 18.68 26.88 -17.26
N GLU A 225 18.53 27.68 -16.19
CA GLU A 225 17.47 27.50 -15.21
C GLU A 225 16.08 27.58 -15.86
N ALA A 226 15.86 28.51 -16.78
CA ALA A 226 14.60 28.64 -17.50
C ALA A 226 14.29 27.43 -18.41
N VAL A 227 15.30 26.88 -19.09
CA VAL A 227 15.14 25.67 -19.92
C VAL A 227 14.84 24.45 -19.05
N VAL A 228 15.62 24.25 -17.99
CA VAL A 228 15.44 23.14 -17.04
C VAL A 228 14.07 23.21 -16.36
N ALA A 229 13.60 24.40 -15.99
CA ALA A 229 12.26 24.60 -15.44
C ALA A 229 11.16 24.14 -16.42
N LYS A 230 11.28 24.46 -17.72
CA LYS A 230 10.32 24.01 -18.74
C LYS A 230 10.35 22.48 -18.92
N ILE A 231 11.53 21.87 -18.93
CA ILE A 231 11.69 20.41 -19.05
C ILE A 231 11.05 19.71 -17.84
N ARG A 232 11.34 20.19 -16.63
CA ARG A 232 10.76 19.65 -15.38
C ARG A 232 9.24 19.81 -15.35
N ALA A 233 8.72 20.97 -15.73
CA ALA A 233 7.27 21.20 -15.81
C ALA A 233 6.59 20.25 -16.81
N LYS A 234 7.22 20.00 -17.97
CA LYS A 234 6.72 19.03 -18.96
C LYS A 234 6.75 17.61 -18.40
N ALA A 235 7.83 17.19 -17.74
CA ALA A 235 7.92 15.86 -17.11
C ALA A 235 6.83 15.67 -16.04
N GLN A 236 6.63 16.66 -15.17
CA GLN A 236 5.56 16.65 -14.17
C GLN A 236 4.17 16.54 -14.82
N SER A 237 3.92 17.27 -15.92
CA SER A 237 2.63 17.21 -16.61
C SER A 237 2.33 15.83 -17.23
N ILE A 238 3.35 15.15 -17.76
CA ILE A 238 3.25 13.80 -18.29
C ILE A 238 2.97 12.81 -17.16
N GLU A 239 3.69 12.93 -16.06
CA GLU A 239 3.50 12.09 -14.88
C GLU A 239 2.09 12.23 -14.29
N ILE A 240 1.60 13.46 -14.11
CA ILE A 240 0.23 13.74 -13.65
C ILE A 240 -0.80 13.12 -14.60
N SER A 241 -0.59 13.26 -15.92
CA SER A 241 -1.50 12.71 -16.92
C SER A 241 -1.51 11.18 -16.92
N SER A 242 -0.34 10.54 -16.78
CA SER A 242 -0.23 9.09 -16.64
C SER A 242 -0.94 8.60 -15.38
N ARG A 243 -0.71 9.26 -14.23
CA ARG A 243 -1.38 8.92 -12.97
C ARG A 243 -2.90 9.06 -13.07
N LYS A 244 -3.41 10.11 -13.72
CA LYS A 244 -4.85 10.29 -13.97
C LYS A 244 -5.42 9.19 -14.87
N LEU A 245 -4.70 8.80 -15.92
CA LEU A 245 -5.13 7.73 -16.81
C LEU A 245 -5.16 6.38 -16.09
N ASP A 246 -4.16 6.11 -15.25
CA ASP A 246 -4.10 4.89 -14.45
C ASP A 246 -5.23 4.86 -13.42
N GLN A 247 -5.54 6.00 -12.79
CA GLN A 247 -6.71 6.11 -11.90
C GLN A 247 -8.02 5.87 -12.64
N ALA A 248 -8.24 6.52 -13.79
CA ALA A 248 -9.46 6.35 -14.58
C ALA A 248 -9.65 4.89 -15.06
N LYS A 249 -8.57 4.18 -15.38
CA LYS A 249 -8.62 2.74 -15.69
C LYS A 249 -9.04 1.92 -14.48
N LYS A 250 -8.50 2.21 -13.29
CA LYS A 250 -8.91 1.55 -12.03
C LYS A 250 -10.39 1.78 -11.76
N ASP A 251 -10.86 3.02 -11.89
CA ASP A 251 -12.26 3.39 -11.66
C ASP A 251 -13.21 2.65 -12.62
N ALA A 252 -12.83 2.53 -13.90
CA ALA A 252 -13.61 1.79 -14.90
C ALA A 252 -13.66 0.27 -14.63
N ASP A 253 -12.55 -0.32 -14.18
CA ASP A 253 -12.50 -1.74 -13.80
C ASP A 253 -13.39 -2.02 -12.57
N LEU A 254 -13.41 -1.12 -11.58
CA LEU A 254 -14.28 -1.23 -10.40
C LEU A 254 -15.77 -1.16 -10.73
N ASP A 255 -16.18 -0.26 -11.62
CA ASP A 255 -17.56 -0.15 -12.10
C ASP A 255 -18.00 -1.45 -12.78
N LYS A 256 -17.11 -2.07 -13.56
CA LYS A 256 -17.38 -3.35 -14.23
C LYS A 256 -17.59 -4.50 -13.23
N ASP A 257 -16.68 -4.67 -12.28
CA ASP A 257 -16.76 -5.73 -11.26
C ASP A 257 -17.97 -5.54 -10.33
N SER A 258 -18.28 -4.29 -9.96
CA SER A 258 -19.47 -3.95 -9.17
C SER A 258 -20.76 -4.36 -9.90
N ARG A 259 -20.86 -4.09 -11.21
CA ARG A 259 -22.02 -4.49 -12.02
C ARG A 259 -22.15 -6.02 -12.17
N VAL A 260 -21.04 -6.76 -12.21
CA VAL A 260 -21.07 -8.24 -12.18
C VAL A 260 -21.64 -8.72 -10.85
N ALA A 261 -21.13 -8.20 -9.72
CA ALA A 261 -21.59 -8.55 -8.38
C ALA A 261 -23.07 -8.20 -8.17
N GLU A 262 -23.52 -7.03 -8.60
CA GLU A 262 -24.93 -6.60 -8.54
C GLU A 262 -25.85 -7.58 -9.29
N ARG A 263 -25.49 -7.96 -10.51
CA ARG A 263 -26.27 -8.92 -11.30
C ARG A 263 -26.30 -10.29 -10.65
N LEU A 264 -25.17 -10.77 -10.12
CA LEU A 264 -25.12 -12.04 -9.39
C LEU A 264 -25.97 -12.00 -8.11
N VAL A 265 -25.97 -10.88 -7.37
CA VAL A 265 -26.82 -10.69 -6.18
C VAL A 265 -28.30 -10.68 -6.58
N ALA A 266 -28.67 -10.08 -7.71
CA ALA A 266 -30.03 -10.09 -8.23
C ALA A 266 -30.50 -11.52 -8.53
N VAL A 267 -29.70 -12.31 -9.26
CA VAL A 267 -29.98 -13.73 -9.53
C VAL A 267 -30.06 -14.54 -8.24
N ALA A 268 -29.12 -14.33 -7.30
CA ALA A 268 -29.13 -14.98 -5.99
C ALA A 268 -30.36 -14.62 -5.14
N SER A 269 -31.12 -13.58 -5.50
CA SER A 269 -32.32 -13.14 -4.80
C SER A 269 -33.62 -13.57 -5.48
N GLU A 270 -33.55 -14.32 -6.59
CA GLU A 270 -34.72 -14.82 -7.32
C GLU A 270 -35.65 -15.67 -6.40
N PRO A 271 -36.95 -15.36 -6.30
CA PRO A 271 -37.85 -16.05 -5.37
C PRO A 271 -38.26 -17.45 -5.86
N GLY A 272 -38.69 -18.29 -4.93
CA GLY A 272 -39.37 -19.56 -5.21
C GLY A 272 -38.44 -20.75 -5.49
N PRO A 273 -38.96 -21.98 -5.42
CA PRO A 273 -38.15 -23.21 -5.53
C PRO A 273 -37.60 -23.46 -6.94
N ALA A 274 -38.29 -22.99 -7.99
CA ALA A 274 -37.87 -23.20 -9.39
C ALA A 274 -36.52 -22.55 -9.73
N ALA A 275 -36.17 -21.45 -9.04
CA ALA A 275 -34.91 -20.73 -9.21
C ALA A 275 -33.74 -21.30 -8.40
N VAL A 276 -33.93 -22.36 -7.60
CA VAL A 276 -32.91 -22.81 -6.62
C VAL A 276 -31.55 -23.14 -7.26
N HIS A 277 -31.53 -23.78 -8.43
CA HIS A 277 -30.27 -24.10 -9.13
C HIS A 277 -29.56 -22.85 -9.65
N ARG A 278 -30.31 -21.85 -10.14
CA ARG A 278 -29.78 -20.54 -10.57
C ARG A 278 -29.24 -19.76 -9.38
N ARG A 279 -29.98 -19.73 -8.25
CA ARG A 279 -29.50 -19.13 -7.01
C ARG A 279 -28.21 -19.79 -6.51
N LEU A 280 -28.16 -21.12 -6.47
CA LEU A 280 -26.95 -21.84 -6.07
C LEU A 280 -25.76 -21.53 -7.00
N ALA A 281 -25.98 -21.45 -8.31
CA ALA A 281 -24.93 -21.07 -9.26
C ALA A 281 -24.45 -19.64 -9.02
N ALA A 282 -25.36 -18.68 -8.81
CA ALA A 282 -25.01 -17.31 -8.51
C ALA A 282 -24.28 -17.17 -7.16
N LEU A 283 -24.71 -17.89 -6.13
CA LEU A 283 -24.05 -17.95 -4.83
C LEU A 283 -22.64 -18.55 -4.95
N ALA A 284 -22.44 -19.61 -5.75
CA ALA A 284 -21.12 -20.18 -6.04
C ALA A 284 -20.19 -19.14 -6.68
N TYR A 285 -20.65 -18.42 -7.70
CA TYR A 285 -19.87 -17.33 -8.30
C TYR A 285 -19.61 -16.17 -7.34
N LEU A 286 -20.57 -15.80 -6.49
CA LEU A 286 -20.35 -14.75 -5.49
C LEU A 286 -19.32 -15.17 -4.44
N MET A 287 -19.35 -16.44 -3.99
CA MET A 287 -18.33 -16.95 -3.08
C MET A 287 -16.95 -16.88 -3.71
N GLU A 288 -16.80 -17.33 -4.95
CA GLU A 288 -15.52 -17.28 -5.67
C GLU A 288 -15.06 -15.85 -5.96
N PHE A 289 -16.01 -14.96 -6.27
CA PHE A 289 -15.77 -13.53 -6.38
C PHE A 289 -15.17 -13.02 -5.07
N TYR A 290 -15.81 -13.20 -3.92
CA TYR A 290 -15.26 -12.67 -2.65
C TYR A 290 -14.05 -13.46 -2.10
N ASP A 291 -13.88 -14.75 -2.39
CA ASP A 291 -12.76 -15.58 -1.91
C ASP A 291 -11.44 -15.29 -2.63
N HIS A 292 -11.46 -15.17 -3.97
CA HIS A 292 -10.29 -14.76 -4.75
C HIS A 292 -9.78 -13.38 -4.33
N HIS A 293 -10.67 -12.53 -3.82
CA HIS A 293 -10.32 -11.20 -3.34
C HIS A 293 -9.72 -11.23 -1.93
N GLY A 294 -9.91 -12.30 -1.14
CA GLY A 294 -9.40 -12.41 0.22
C GLY A 294 -7.96 -12.91 0.35
N ARG A 295 -7.42 -13.59 -0.69
CA ARG A 295 -6.19 -14.42 -0.58
C ARG A 295 -5.12 -14.25 -1.67
N SER A 296 -5.35 -13.59 -2.82
CA SER A 296 -4.38 -13.61 -3.94
C SER A 296 -4.03 -12.25 -4.55
N HIS A 297 -2.72 -12.06 -4.83
CA HIS A 297 -2.15 -10.91 -5.52
C HIS A 297 -2.20 -11.12 -7.05
N GLY A 298 -3.17 -10.51 -7.72
CA GLY A 298 -3.30 -10.44 -9.18
C GLY A 298 -4.67 -9.88 -9.59
N ARG A 299 -4.73 -9.16 -10.74
CA ARG A 299 -5.84 -8.40 -11.44
C ARG A 299 -7.00 -7.77 -10.64
N ILE A 300 -7.41 -8.36 -9.52
CA ILE A 300 -8.48 -7.97 -8.60
C ILE A 300 -7.94 -7.52 -7.22
N SER A 301 -6.61 -7.42 -7.04
CA SER A 301 -6.01 -6.75 -5.86
C SER A 301 -6.54 -5.32 -5.64
N ARG A 302 -7.04 -4.69 -6.72
CA ARG A 302 -7.64 -3.35 -6.71
C ARG A 302 -8.98 -3.27 -5.97
N PHE A 303 -9.73 -4.36 -5.83
CA PHE A 303 -11.02 -4.33 -5.12
C PHE A 303 -10.81 -4.18 -3.60
N GLN A 304 -9.73 -4.74 -3.04
CA GLN A 304 -9.33 -4.51 -1.64
C GLN A 304 -8.83 -3.08 -1.39
N ASP A 305 -8.18 -2.45 -2.39
CA ASP A 305 -7.71 -1.06 -2.26
C ASP A 305 -8.85 -0.05 -2.07
N HIS A 306 -10.08 -0.40 -2.48
CA HIS A 306 -11.26 0.47 -2.52
C HIS A 306 -12.41 0.03 -1.61
N PHE A 307 -12.44 -1.24 -1.19
CA PHE A 307 -13.46 -1.78 -0.29
C PHE A 307 -12.81 -2.34 0.98
N ASP A 308 -13.50 -2.16 2.09
CA ASP A 308 -13.10 -2.67 3.39
C ASP A 308 -12.95 -4.22 3.35
N GLY A 309 -11.71 -4.70 3.54
CA GLY A 309 -11.36 -6.12 3.41
C GLY A 309 -12.06 -7.00 4.45
N LEU A 310 -12.41 -6.43 5.60
CA LEU A 310 -13.24 -7.10 6.60
C LEU A 310 -14.64 -7.34 6.05
N VAL A 311 -15.23 -6.35 5.38
CA VAL A 311 -16.57 -6.45 4.76
C VAL A 311 -16.61 -7.55 3.71
N VAL A 312 -15.57 -7.63 2.86
CA VAL A 312 -15.43 -8.67 1.83
C VAL A 312 -15.40 -10.08 2.45
N ARG A 313 -14.54 -10.32 3.44
CA ARG A 313 -14.44 -11.62 4.13
C ARG A 313 -15.73 -12.00 4.84
N ARG A 314 -16.38 -11.03 5.50
CA ARG A 314 -17.67 -11.23 6.18
C ARG A 314 -18.82 -11.55 5.23
N ARG A 315 -18.80 -10.94 4.04
CA ARG A 315 -19.76 -11.24 2.99
C ARG A 315 -19.62 -12.69 2.52
N LEU A 316 -18.40 -13.18 2.35
CA LEU A 316 -18.12 -14.57 1.98
C LEU A 316 -18.73 -15.58 2.98
N ASP A 317 -18.51 -15.39 4.28
CA ASP A 317 -19.09 -16.24 5.33
C ASP A 317 -20.63 -16.35 5.19
N THR A 318 -21.27 -15.20 4.96
CA THR A 318 -22.73 -15.12 4.82
C THR A 318 -23.22 -15.86 3.58
N LEU A 319 -22.51 -15.71 2.46
CA LEU A 319 -22.83 -16.38 1.19
C LEU A 319 -22.64 -17.89 1.29
N ALA A 320 -21.53 -18.35 1.89
CA ALA A 320 -21.24 -19.77 2.07
C ALA A 320 -22.31 -20.46 2.92
N ARG A 321 -22.66 -19.87 4.07
CA ARG A 321 -23.74 -20.44 4.91
C ARG A 321 -25.07 -20.53 4.15
N ARG A 322 -25.42 -19.48 3.40
CA ARG A 322 -26.65 -19.47 2.59
C ARG A 322 -26.62 -20.55 1.52
N TYR A 323 -25.51 -20.66 0.78
CA TYR A 323 -25.31 -21.70 -0.23
C TYR A 323 -25.50 -23.09 0.37
N PHE A 324 -24.84 -23.40 1.48
CA PHE A 324 -24.95 -24.72 2.12
C PHE A 324 -26.38 -25.05 2.52
N THR A 325 -27.07 -24.08 3.14
CA THR A 325 -28.46 -24.23 3.60
C THR A 325 -29.41 -24.48 2.44
N GLU A 326 -29.23 -23.79 1.30
CA GLU A 326 -30.06 -23.98 0.10
C GLU A 326 -29.69 -25.24 -0.68
N ALA A 327 -28.42 -25.67 -0.65
CA ALA A 327 -27.94 -26.84 -1.41
C ALA A 327 -28.35 -28.16 -0.76
N GLN A 328 -28.35 -28.24 0.58
CA GLN A 328 -28.62 -29.47 1.30
C GLN A 328 -29.95 -30.16 0.93
N PRO A 329 -31.12 -29.49 0.87
CA PRO A 329 -32.37 -30.14 0.47
C PRO A 329 -32.42 -30.48 -1.03
N VAL A 330 -31.64 -29.80 -1.87
CA VAL A 330 -31.58 -30.08 -3.32
C VAL A 330 -30.71 -31.31 -3.61
N PHE A 331 -29.66 -31.51 -2.82
CA PHE A 331 -28.71 -32.61 -2.97
C PHE A 331 -28.60 -33.47 -1.68
N PRO A 332 -29.65 -34.22 -1.30
CA PRO A 332 -29.70 -34.95 -0.03
C PRO A 332 -28.77 -36.17 0.02
N ASP A 333 -28.43 -36.75 -1.13
CA ASP A 333 -27.57 -37.93 -1.23
C ASP A 333 -26.10 -37.58 -0.97
N ALA A 334 -25.62 -36.50 -1.59
CA ALA A 334 -24.33 -35.89 -1.32
C ALA A 334 -24.45 -34.37 -1.52
N PRO A 335 -24.27 -33.53 -0.48
CA PRO A 335 -24.36 -32.09 -0.64
C PRO A 335 -23.31 -31.59 -1.64
N LEU A 336 -23.71 -30.62 -2.45
CA LEU A 336 -22.86 -30.04 -3.47
C LEU A 336 -21.86 -29.07 -2.84
N PHE A 337 -20.57 -29.27 -3.11
CA PHE A 337 -19.49 -28.35 -2.73
C PHE A 337 -18.91 -27.74 -4.01
N SER A 338 -19.55 -26.69 -4.52
CA SER A 338 -19.09 -26.00 -5.74
C SER A 338 -18.06 -24.93 -5.38
N THR A 339 -16.79 -25.24 -5.65
CA THR A 339 -15.64 -24.33 -5.52
C THR A 339 -14.83 -24.29 -6.82
N GLY A 340 -13.89 -23.36 -6.94
CA GLY A 340 -13.00 -23.17 -8.09
C GLY A 340 -13.69 -22.60 -9.35
N GLN A 341 -14.91 -22.09 -9.23
CA GLN A 341 -15.64 -21.51 -10.36
C GLN A 341 -15.11 -20.11 -10.66
N HIS A 342 -14.55 -19.90 -11.86
CA HIS A 342 -14.14 -18.55 -12.24
C HIS A 342 -15.39 -17.68 -12.38
N PRO A 343 -15.52 -16.50 -11.75
CA PRO A 343 -16.71 -15.65 -11.94
C PRO A 343 -16.78 -15.09 -13.38
N PRO A 344 -17.95 -14.63 -13.85
CA PRO A 344 -18.06 -13.95 -15.16
C PRO A 344 -17.19 -12.69 -15.19
N ASP A 345 -16.43 -12.50 -16.28
CA ASP A 345 -15.60 -11.31 -16.41
C ASP A 345 -16.42 -10.05 -16.71
N LYS A 346 -17.60 -10.18 -17.32
CA LYS A 346 -18.42 -9.04 -17.77
C LYS A 346 -19.87 -9.17 -17.31
N PRO A 347 -20.56 -8.05 -17.02
CA PRO A 347 -21.95 -8.07 -16.58
C PRO A 347 -22.89 -8.78 -17.57
N GLU A 348 -22.66 -8.64 -18.88
CA GLU A 348 -23.44 -9.27 -19.95
C GLU A 348 -23.35 -10.80 -19.96
N ASP A 349 -22.28 -11.38 -19.44
CA ASP A 349 -22.07 -12.83 -19.44
C ASP A 349 -22.76 -13.54 -18.26
N VAL A 350 -23.22 -12.79 -17.25
CA VAL A 350 -23.75 -13.33 -15.98
C VAL A 350 -24.90 -14.31 -16.21
N GLU A 351 -25.90 -13.94 -17.01
CA GLU A 351 -27.08 -14.79 -17.25
C GLU A 351 -26.73 -16.14 -17.89
N LYS A 352 -25.91 -16.10 -18.94
CA LYS A 352 -25.46 -17.31 -19.64
C LYS A 352 -24.67 -18.21 -18.68
N ARG A 353 -23.70 -17.64 -17.97
CA ARG A 353 -22.81 -18.40 -17.09
C ARG A 353 -23.49 -19.00 -15.86
N VAL A 354 -24.46 -18.27 -15.30
CA VAL A 354 -25.36 -18.82 -14.28
C VAL A 354 -26.19 -19.95 -14.87
N GLY A 355 -26.76 -19.76 -16.06
CA GLY A 355 -27.55 -20.78 -16.76
C GLY A 355 -26.77 -22.08 -16.99
N ASP A 356 -25.54 -21.97 -17.50
CA ASP A 356 -24.66 -23.11 -17.78
C ASP A 356 -24.33 -23.89 -16.51
N LEU A 357 -23.96 -23.20 -15.43
CA LEU A 357 -23.65 -23.83 -14.14
C LEU A 357 -24.89 -24.41 -13.46
N ALA A 358 -26.03 -23.71 -13.51
CA ALA A 358 -27.30 -24.23 -12.99
C ALA A 358 -27.75 -25.48 -13.75
N GLN A 359 -27.47 -25.55 -15.06
CA GLN A 359 -27.75 -26.73 -15.87
C GLN A 359 -26.82 -27.90 -15.53
N SER A 360 -25.53 -27.65 -15.27
CA SER A 360 -24.60 -28.70 -14.86
C SER A 360 -25.02 -29.35 -13.53
N PHE A 361 -25.56 -28.55 -12.59
CA PHE A 361 -26.12 -29.03 -11.34
C PHE A 361 -27.32 -29.97 -11.55
N LYS A 362 -28.15 -29.72 -12.57
CA LYS A 362 -29.27 -30.61 -12.94
C LYS A 362 -28.80 -31.90 -13.62
N MET A 363 -27.74 -31.84 -14.42
CA MET A 363 -27.20 -32.99 -15.16
C MET A 363 -26.33 -33.92 -14.29
N GLY A 364 -25.93 -33.49 -13.09
CA GLY A 364 -25.19 -34.32 -12.12
C GLY A 364 -25.92 -35.61 -11.68
N GLY A 365 -27.19 -35.81 -12.07
CA GLY A 365 -27.98 -37.02 -11.79
C GLY A 365 -28.04 -38.08 -12.90
N SER A 366 -27.46 -37.86 -14.09
CA SER A 366 -27.75 -38.69 -15.29
C SER A 366 -26.65 -39.69 -15.71
N HIS A 367 -25.67 -40.00 -14.85
CA HIS A 367 -24.56 -40.90 -15.19
C HIS A 367 -24.85 -42.36 -14.79
N ARG A 368 -24.21 -43.35 -15.46
CA ARG A 368 -24.16 -44.75 -14.98
C ARG A 368 -23.74 -44.77 -13.50
N GLU A 369 -24.30 -45.71 -12.73
CA GLU A 369 -24.23 -45.70 -11.25
C GLU A 369 -22.79 -45.66 -10.70
N ASP A 370 -21.85 -46.32 -11.38
CA ASP A 370 -20.41 -46.31 -11.09
C ASP A 370 -19.76 -44.92 -11.30
N LEU A 371 -20.01 -44.28 -12.44
CA LEU A 371 -19.53 -42.92 -12.75
C LEU A 371 -20.21 -41.86 -11.88
N ARG A 372 -21.47 -42.09 -11.48
CA ARG A 372 -22.21 -41.24 -10.54
C ARG A 372 -21.55 -41.27 -9.17
N ASN A 373 -21.32 -42.45 -8.60
CA ASN A 373 -20.73 -42.58 -7.26
C ASN A 373 -19.31 -42.00 -7.18
N GLN A 374 -18.47 -42.25 -8.19
CA GLN A 374 -17.13 -41.67 -8.25
C GLN A 374 -17.17 -40.13 -8.31
N SER A 375 -18.11 -39.56 -9.08
CA SER A 375 -18.31 -38.11 -9.16
C SER A 375 -18.79 -37.51 -7.82
N LEU A 376 -19.67 -38.21 -7.10
CA LEU A 376 -20.15 -37.79 -5.78
C LEU A 376 -19.03 -37.85 -4.73
N VAL A 377 -18.18 -38.88 -4.75
CA VAL A 377 -16.99 -38.96 -3.88
C VAL A 377 -16.02 -37.82 -4.18
N ASN A 378 -15.77 -37.51 -5.45
CA ASN A 378 -14.91 -36.38 -5.83
C ASN A 378 -15.47 -35.03 -5.37
N ASN A 379 -16.79 -34.82 -5.46
CA ASN A 379 -17.46 -33.63 -4.92
C ASN A 379 -17.31 -33.57 -3.39
N LEU A 380 -17.54 -34.68 -2.68
CA LEU A 380 -17.40 -34.73 -1.22
C LEU A 380 -15.97 -34.47 -0.75
N ARG A 381 -14.94 -34.70 -1.59
CA ARG A 381 -13.54 -34.35 -1.31
C ARG A 381 -13.25 -32.83 -1.42
N GLN A 382 -14.14 -32.04 -2.03
CA GLN A 382 -13.99 -30.57 -2.16
C GLN A 382 -14.43 -29.81 -0.90
N PHE A 383 -14.92 -30.50 0.14
CA PHE A 383 -15.42 -29.88 1.36
C PHE A 383 -14.40 -28.96 2.05
N GLU A 384 -13.10 -29.19 1.89
CA GLU A 384 -12.05 -28.41 2.54
C GLU A 384 -12.04 -26.94 2.10
N GLY A 385 -12.19 -26.66 0.80
CA GLY A 385 -12.28 -25.29 0.29
C GLY A 385 -13.51 -24.57 0.86
N PHE A 386 -14.59 -25.33 1.08
CA PHE A 386 -15.82 -24.81 1.69
C PHE A 386 -15.67 -24.56 3.19
N LEU A 387 -14.98 -25.44 3.93
CA LEU A 387 -14.67 -25.22 5.35
C LEU A 387 -13.80 -23.98 5.54
N GLN A 388 -12.87 -23.71 4.63
CA GLN A 388 -12.07 -22.47 4.63
C GLN A 388 -12.93 -21.22 4.39
N ALA A 389 -13.95 -21.30 3.53
CA ALA A 389 -14.89 -20.21 3.26
C ALA A 389 -15.91 -19.98 4.39
N MET A 390 -16.07 -20.94 5.31
CA MET A 390 -16.95 -20.84 6.49
C MET A 390 -16.16 -20.73 7.80
N ALA A 391 -15.06 -19.97 7.81
CA ALA A 391 -14.05 -19.96 8.86
C ALA A 391 -14.53 -19.60 10.28
N ALA A 392 -15.83 -19.35 10.48
CA ALA A 392 -16.37 -18.76 11.69
C ALA A 392 -16.82 -19.74 12.79
N ASP A 393 -17.10 -21.03 12.53
CA ASP A 393 -17.70 -21.93 13.55
C ASP A 393 -17.23 -23.39 13.46
N ARG A 394 -16.39 -23.81 14.43
CA ARG A 394 -15.88 -25.19 14.54
C ARG A 394 -16.98 -26.24 14.67
N ARG A 395 -18.11 -25.90 15.29
CA ARG A 395 -19.23 -26.85 15.44
C ARG A 395 -19.96 -27.07 14.14
N GLU A 396 -20.03 -26.04 13.29
CA GLU A 396 -20.58 -26.19 11.95
C GLU A 396 -19.66 -27.03 11.06
N ALA A 397 -18.33 -26.86 11.20
CA ALA A 397 -17.35 -27.71 10.54
C ALA A 397 -17.48 -29.19 10.95
N ILE A 398 -17.70 -29.46 12.24
CA ILE A 398 -17.98 -30.82 12.75
C ILE A 398 -19.22 -31.41 12.05
N LYS A 399 -20.33 -30.68 11.95
CA LYS A 399 -21.55 -31.17 11.28
C LYS A 399 -21.30 -31.54 9.82
N ILE A 400 -20.50 -30.73 9.11
CA ILE A 400 -20.12 -31.03 7.72
C ILE A 400 -19.27 -32.30 7.66
N LEU A 401 -18.26 -32.42 8.53
CA LEU A 401 -17.40 -33.60 8.58
C LEU A 401 -18.17 -34.88 8.94
N GLU A 402 -19.09 -34.81 9.90
CA GLU A 402 -20.00 -35.91 10.25
C GLU A 402 -20.86 -36.33 9.05
N LEU A 403 -21.43 -35.34 8.34
CA LEU A 403 -22.23 -35.60 7.16
C LEU A 403 -21.38 -36.25 6.05
N VAL A 404 -20.21 -35.71 5.74
CA VAL A 404 -19.32 -36.26 4.71
C VAL A 404 -18.90 -37.69 5.08
N ALA A 405 -18.50 -37.93 6.35
CA ALA A 405 -18.14 -39.26 6.85
C ALA A 405 -19.29 -40.27 6.69
N ALA A 406 -20.53 -39.85 6.98
CA ALA A 406 -21.71 -40.71 6.85
C ALA A 406 -22.03 -41.08 5.38
N LYS A 407 -21.64 -40.23 4.41
CA LYS A 407 -21.96 -40.42 3.00
C LYS A 407 -20.87 -41.15 2.21
N LEU A 408 -19.59 -40.99 2.55
CA LEU A 408 -18.47 -41.58 1.79
C LEU A 408 -18.52 -43.12 1.72
N GLY A 409 -18.90 -43.79 2.82
CA GLY A 409 -19.02 -45.24 2.87
C GLY A 409 -20.05 -45.80 1.89
N PRO A 410 -21.34 -45.41 2.00
CA PRO A 410 -22.39 -45.83 1.07
C PRO A 410 -22.11 -45.54 -0.42
N LEU A 411 -21.30 -44.52 -0.71
CA LEU A 411 -20.91 -44.15 -2.07
C LEU A 411 -19.69 -44.93 -2.61
N GLY A 412 -19.14 -45.87 -1.84
CA GLY A 412 -18.04 -46.72 -2.29
C GLY A 412 -16.68 -46.02 -2.32
N ALA A 413 -16.47 -44.98 -1.50
CA ALA A 413 -15.16 -44.33 -1.38
C ALA A 413 -14.09 -45.30 -0.86
N ASP A 414 -12.85 -45.11 -1.33
CA ASP A 414 -11.70 -45.90 -0.91
C ASP A 414 -11.41 -45.80 0.61
N GLU A 415 -10.61 -46.73 1.11
CA GLU A 415 -10.18 -46.79 2.51
C GLU A 415 -9.56 -45.46 2.98
N TYR A 416 -8.64 -44.93 2.17
CA TYR A 416 -7.90 -43.70 2.47
C TYR A 416 -8.82 -42.50 2.70
N ALA A 417 -9.78 -42.24 1.79
CA ALA A 417 -10.68 -41.10 1.93
C ALA A 417 -11.61 -41.23 3.15
N ARG A 418 -12.04 -42.46 3.48
CA ARG A 418 -12.89 -42.71 4.66
C ARG A 418 -12.11 -42.52 5.96
N THR A 419 -10.87 -43.02 6.04
CA THR A 419 -10.03 -42.85 7.23
C THR A 419 -9.55 -41.41 7.39
N ASP A 420 -9.22 -40.71 6.30
CA ASP A 420 -8.79 -39.31 6.32
C ASP A 420 -9.88 -38.39 6.90
N VAL A 421 -11.13 -38.51 6.44
CA VAL A 421 -12.21 -37.66 6.96
C VAL A 421 -12.50 -37.94 8.44
N LEU A 422 -12.38 -39.19 8.90
CA LEU A 422 -12.56 -39.56 10.31
C LEU A 422 -11.42 -39.03 11.20
N ARG A 423 -10.18 -38.99 10.68
CA ARG A 423 -9.06 -38.34 11.36
C ARG A 423 -9.29 -36.84 11.49
N LYS A 424 -9.73 -36.17 10.43
CA LYS A 424 -10.09 -34.74 10.46
C LYS A 424 -11.25 -34.46 11.42
N LEU A 425 -12.26 -35.33 11.44
CA LEU A 425 -13.37 -35.26 12.39
C LEU A 425 -12.89 -35.41 13.84
N ALA A 426 -11.96 -36.32 14.10
CA ALA A 426 -11.36 -36.47 15.42
C ALA A 426 -10.61 -35.19 15.86
N GLU A 427 -9.82 -34.59 14.96
CA GLU A 427 -9.18 -33.29 15.22
C GLU A 427 -10.21 -32.20 15.53
N ALA A 428 -11.29 -32.12 14.75
CA ALA A 428 -12.34 -31.14 14.96
C ALA A 428 -13.06 -31.31 16.33
N TYR A 429 -13.28 -32.55 16.79
CA TYR A 429 -13.79 -32.79 18.14
C TYR A 429 -12.80 -32.37 19.24
N LEU A 430 -11.50 -32.63 19.05
CA LEU A 430 -10.48 -32.17 20.00
C LEU A 430 -10.42 -30.65 20.06
N ASP A 431 -10.62 -29.97 18.95
CA ASP A 431 -10.67 -28.50 18.85
C ASP A 431 -11.87 -27.88 19.59
N VAL A 432 -12.89 -28.67 19.95
CA VAL A 432 -13.98 -28.27 20.86
C VAL A 432 -13.88 -28.93 22.24
N GLY A 433 -12.77 -29.65 22.49
CA GLY A 433 -12.48 -30.32 23.76
C GLY A 433 -13.33 -31.57 24.02
N ASP A 434 -13.91 -32.17 22.98
CA ASP A 434 -14.68 -33.42 23.05
C ASP A 434 -13.77 -34.63 22.82
N VAL A 435 -13.11 -35.06 23.89
CA VAL A 435 -12.13 -36.15 23.85
C VAL A 435 -12.78 -37.50 23.54
N ASP A 436 -13.98 -37.73 24.02
CA ASP A 436 -14.67 -39.01 23.85
C ASP A 436 -15.15 -39.17 22.40
N ALA A 437 -15.75 -38.13 21.81
CA ALA A 437 -16.14 -38.15 20.40
C ALA A 437 -14.92 -38.26 19.46
N ALA A 438 -13.81 -37.60 19.80
CA ALA A 438 -12.55 -37.73 19.07
C ALA A 438 -12.02 -39.16 19.11
N SER A 439 -12.00 -39.78 20.30
CA SER A 439 -11.60 -41.18 20.45
C SER A 439 -12.51 -42.11 19.64
N GLY A 440 -13.83 -41.89 19.68
CA GLY A 440 -14.80 -42.67 18.89
C GLY A 440 -14.61 -42.52 17.37
N ALA A 441 -14.25 -41.33 16.88
CA ALA A 441 -13.91 -41.13 15.47
C ALA A 441 -12.64 -41.90 15.07
N LEU A 442 -11.59 -41.90 15.91
CA LEU A 442 -10.38 -42.68 15.66
C LEU A 442 -10.62 -44.19 15.73
N THR A 443 -11.48 -44.67 16.64
CA THR A 443 -11.87 -46.08 16.69
C THR A 443 -12.57 -46.52 15.40
N ARG A 444 -13.49 -45.69 14.87
CA ARG A 444 -14.10 -45.94 13.55
C ARG A 444 -13.06 -45.97 12.43
N ALA A 445 -12.07 -45.08 12.46
CA ALA A 445 -10.99 -45.09 11.48
C ALA A 445 -10.14 -46.37 11.57
N SER A 446 -9.81 -46.85 12.78
CA SER A 446 -9.05 -48.10 12.97
C SER A 446 -9.79 -49.35 12.51
N ALA A 447 -11.12 -49.33 12.47
CA ALA A 447 -11.91 -50.44 11.95
C ALA A 447 -11.88 -50.54 10.41
N ILE A 448 -11.41 -49.48 9.74
CA ILE A 448 -11.32 -49.38 8.28
C ILE A 448 -9.87 -49.53 7.80
N GLU A 449 -8.90 -49.01 8.57
CA GLU A 449 -7.48 -49.01 8.24
C GLU A 449 -6.86 -50.41 8.20
N THR A 450 -6.05 -50.68 7.17
CA THR A 450 -5.37 -51.97 6.96
C THR A 450 -3.85 -51.88 7.07
N ASP A 451 -3.24 -50.70 6.94
CA ASP A 451 -1.80 -50.54 7.09
C ASP A 451 -1.35 -50.72 8.55
N PRO A 452 -0.41 -51.64 8.86
CA PRO A 452 0.02 -51.91 10.23
C PRO A 452 0.65 -50.71 10.95
N SER A 453 1.36 -49.83 10.23
CA SER A 453 2.01 -48.65 10.81
C SER A 453 0.95 -47.63 11.24
N ASN A 454 -0.04 -47.38 10.38
CA ASN A 454 -1.17 -46.51 10.67
C ASN A 454 -2.02 -47.03 11.83
N LEU A 455 -2.29 -48.34 11.88
CA LEU A 455 -3.03 -48.97 12.98
C LEU A 455 -2.32 -48.78 14.33
N LYS A 456 -0.98 -48.98 14.37
CA LYS A 456 -0.19 -48.74 15.57
C LYS A 456 -0.26 -47.28 16.02
N SER A 457 -0.22 -46.34 15.07
CA SER A 457 -0.36 -44.90 15.34
C SER A 457 -1.75 -44.56 15.90
N LEU A 458 -2.82 -45.10 15.30
CA LEU A 458 -4.19 -44.90 15.76
C LEU A 458 -4.41 -45.47 17.17
N ALA A 459 -3.95 -46.69 17.44
CA ALA A 459 -4.06 -47.33 18.75
C ALA A 459 -3.36 -46.49 19.85
N ALA A 460 -2.14 -46.02 19.59
CA ALA A 460 -1.41 -45.17 20.51
C ALA A 460 -2.12 -43.83 20.79
N ARG A 461 -2.79 -43.25 19.78
CA ARG A 461 -3.59 -42.03 19.96
C ARG A 461 -4.84 -42.29 20.80
N ILE A 462 -5.57 -43.38 20.53
CA ILE A 462 -6.77 -43.77 21.31
C ILE A 462 -6.41 -44.00 22.78
N GLU A 463 -5.32 -44.71 23.07
CA GLU A 463 -4.86 -44.94 24.45
C GLU A 463 -4.55 -43.61 25.18
N LYS A 464 -3.86 -42.68 24.50
CA LYS A 464 -3.58 -41.35 25.04
C LYS A 464 -4.86 -40.58 25.35
N LEU A 465 -5.83 -40.56 24.44
CA LEU A 465 -7.12 -39.90 24.66
C LEU A 465 -7.90 -40.55 25.81
N GLY A 466 -7.85 -41.87 25.97
CA GLY A 466 -8.43 -42.58 27.12
C GLY A 466 -7.87 -42.09 28.46
N LYS A 467 -6.56 -41.81 28.55
CA LYS A 467 -5.94 -41.22 29.76
C LYS A 467 -6.44 -39.80 30.03
N VAL A 468 -6.68 -39.00 28.99
CA VAL A 468 -7.25 -37.66 29.12
C VAL A 468 -8.72 -37.74 29.57
N SER A 469 -9.51 -38.63 28.98
CA SER A 469 -10.91 -38.87 29.39
C SER A 469 -11.01 -39.29 30.87
N ALA A 470 -10.10 -40.17 31.33
CA ALA A 470 -10.00 -40.52 32.74
C ALA A 470 -9.62 -39.34 33.67
N LEU A 471 -8.89 -38.33 33.15
CA LEU A 471 -8.62 -37.10 33.90
C LEU A 471 -9.88 -36.23 34.03
N PHE A 472 -10.67 -36.10 32.95
CA PHE A 472 -11.98 -35.42 32.97
C PHE A 472 -12.94 -36.02 34.00
N ALA A 473 -12.93 -37.35 34.17
CA ALA A 473 -13.79 -38.03 35.12
C ALA A 473 -13.49 -37.68 36.58
N ARG A 474 -12.23 -37.37 36.92
CA ARG A 474 -11.79 -37.18 38.32
C ARG A 474 -11.56 -35.71 38.74
N THR A 475 -11.38 -34.78 37.81
CA THR A 475 -11.10 -33.37 38.12
C THR A 475 -12.36 -32.53 38.34
N ASP A 476 -12.28 -31.53 39.21
CA ASP A 476 -13.27 -30.46 39.40
C ASP A 476 -13.10 -29.31 38.38
N LYS A 477 -11.90 -29.15 37.81
CA LYS A 477 -11.52 -28.13 36.82
C LYS A 477 -11.83 -28.54 35.39
N LYS A 478 -13.06 -29.00 35.14
CA LYS A 478 -13.46 -29.54 33.83
C LYS A 478 -13.46 -28.49 32.72
N VAL A 479 -13.70 -27.22 33.07
CA VAL A 479 -13.73 -26.13 32.10
C VAL A 479 -12.31 -25.82 31.63
N GLU A 480 -11.38 -25.65 32.56
CA GLU A 480 -9.98 -25.38 32.30
C GLU A 480 -9.32 -26.53 31.53
N LEU A 481 -9.60 -27.78 31.93
CA LEU A 481 -9.11 -28.96 31.21
C LEU A 481 -9.64 -29.00 29.76
N ARG A 482 -10.92 -28.67 29.55
CA ARG A 482 -11.50 -28.57 28.20
C ARG A 482 -10.80 -27.50 27.36
N GLU A 483 -10.53 -26.34 27.94
CA GLU A 483 -9.83 -25.24 27.27
C GLU A 483 -8.39 -25.62 26.88
N LEU A 484 -7.65 -26.32 27.75
CA LEU A 484 -6.31 -26.81 27.44
C LEU A 484 -6.31 -27.78 26.25
N VAL A 485 -7.24 -28.73 26.24
CA VAL A 485 -7.41 -29.70 25.15
C VAL A 485 -7.79 -29.02 23.84
N ALA A 486 -8.78 -28.12 23.88
CA ALA A 486 -9.24 -27.35 22.72
C ALA A 486 -8.18 -26.39 22.18
N GLY A 487 -7.24 -25.97 23.03
CA GLY A 487 -6.06 -25.19 22.68
C GLY A 487 -4.85 -26.03 22.24
N GLY A 488 -5.00 -27.35 22.07
CA GLY A 488 -3.96 -28.22 21.51
C GLY A 488 -3.06 -28.94 22.52
N GLU A 489 -3.15 -28.66 23.83
CA GLU A 489 -2.43 -29.45 24.83
C GLU A 489 -3.19 -30.75 25.09
N ARG A 490 -2.62 -31.87 24.61
CA ARG A 490 -3.29 -33.18 24.58
C ARG A 490 -2.43 -34.27 25.22
N HIS A 491 -1.31 -33.91 25.84
CA HIS A 491 -0.40 -34.84 26.49
C HIS A 491 -0.88 -35.12 27.94
N PRO A 492 -1.24 -36.37 28.29
CA PRO A 492 -1.89 -36.68 29.57
C PRO A 492 -1.09 -36.21 30.80
N ALA A 493 0.22 -36.46 30.82
CA ALA A 493 1.06 -36.09 31.96
C ALA A 493 1.22 -34.56 32.12
N THR A 494 1.17 -33.82 31.02
CA THR A 494 1.26 -32.35 31.05
C THR A 494 -0.05 -31.77 31.58
N LEU A 495 -1.18 -32.26 31.08
CA LEU A 495 -2.51 -31.87 31.54
C LEU A 495 -2.71 -32.16 33.02
N GLU A 496 -2.32 -33.35 33.49
CA GLU A 496 -2.40 -33.72 34.90
C GLU A 496 -1.57 -32.77 35.79
N LYS A 497 -0.35 -32.42 35.36
CA LYS A 497 0.52 -31.48 36.08
C LYS A 497 -0.05 -30.06 36.11
N LEU A 498 -0.70 -29.60 35.04
CA LEU A 498 -1.28 -28.26 34.95
C LEU A 498 -2.57 -28.14 35.78
N VAL A 499 -3.47 -29.11 35.64
CA VAL A 499 -4.76 -29.14 36.35
C VAL A 499 -4.56 -29.30 37.84
N GLY A 500 -3.61 -30.15 38.25
CA GLY A 500 -3.27 -30.36 39.66
C GLY A 500 -4.41 -30.98 40.49
N PRO A 501 -4.29 -30.95 41.83
CA PRO A 501 -5.30 -31.49 42.74
C PRO A 501 -6.58 -30.65 42.78
N ALA A 502 -7.66 -31.17 43.37
CA ALA A 502 -8.92 -30.45 43.57
C ALA A 502 -8.73 -29.09 44.28
N GLY A 503 -9.60 -28.12 43.98
CA GLY A 503 -9.52 -26.75 44.49
C GLY A 503 -9.42 -25.69 43.38
N PRO A 504 -9.14 -24.42 43.73
CA PRO A 504 -9.08 -23.33 42.76
C PRO A 504 -7.91 -23.50 41.76
N PRO A 505 -8.01 -22.93 40.54
CA PRO A 505 -6.93 -22.92 39.58
C PRO A 505 -5.63 -22.31 40.15
N SER A 506 -4.50 -22.98 39.94
CA SER A 506 -3.20 -22.44 40.32
C SER A 506 -2.83 -21.23 39.45
N PRO A 507 -1.96 -20.31 39.93
CA PRO A 507 -1.46 -19.23 39.07
C PRO A 507 -0.81 -19.75 37.79
N LYS A 508 -0.11 -20.88 37.87
CA LYS A 508 0.51 -21.51 36.70
C LYS A 508 -0.54 -21.92 35.65
N LEU A 509 -1.65 -22.54 36.09
CA LEU A 509 -2.75 -22.90 35.20
C LEU A 509 -3.41 -21.66 34.61
N LEU A 510 -3.66 -20.62 35.42
CA LEU A 510 -4.27 -19.39 34.95
C LEU A 510 -3.36 -18.61 33.98
N ALA A 511 -2.05 -18.61 34.18
CA ALA A 511 -1.11 -17.98 33.24
C ALA A 511 -1.11 -18.70 31.88
N GLU A 512 -1.15 -20.04 31.90
CA GLU A 512 -1.29 -20.87 30.70
C GLU A 512 -2.60 -20.59 29.96
N LEU A 513 -3.71 -20.47 30.70
CA LEU A 513 -5.01 -20.10 30.14
C LEU A 513 -5.01 -18.66 29.64
N ALA A 514 -4.36 -17.73 30.33
CA ALA A 514 -4.27 -16.32 29.93
C ALA A 514 -3.55 -16.17 28.59
N GLU A 515 -2.45 -16.90 28.37
CA GLU A 515 -1.74 -16.95 27.10
C GLU A 515 -2.62 -17.41 25.93
N ARG A 516 -3.55 -18.34 26.19
CA ARG A 516 -4.49 -18.90 25.20
C ARG A 516 -5.71 -18.01 24.99
N ARG A 517 -6.16 -17.35 26.06
CA ARG A 517 -7.31 -16.43 26.07
C ARG A 517 -6.96 -15.06 25.51
N GLU A 518 -5.70 -14.64 25.59
CA GLU A 518 -5.20 -13.41 24.99
C GLU A 518 -5.49 -13.39 23.50
N VAL A 519 -6.09 -12.30 23.04
CA VAL A 519 -6.38 -12.09 21.63
C VAL A 519 -5.13 -11.51 20.97
N LYS A 520 -4.42 -12.34 20.18
CA LYS A 520 -3.12 -12.00 19.58
C LYS A 520 -3.23 -11.88 18.07
N ARG A 521 -2.69 -10.82 17.48
CA ARG A 521 -2.45 -10.71 16.03
C ARG A 521 -1.23 -11.59 15.69
N TRP A 522 -1.44 -12.79 15.15
CA TRP A 522 -0.31 -13.64 14.74
C TRP A 522 0.20 -13.25 13.35
N TRP A 523 1.50 -13.00 13.26
CA TRP A 523 2.24 -12.62 12.07
C TRP A 523 2.14 -13.68 10.95
N PRO A 524 1.97 -13.34 9.65
CA PRO A 524 1.60 -12.05 9.06
C PRO A 524 0.14 -12.01 8.53
N HIS A 525 -0.66 -13.06 8.69
CA HIS A 525 -1.95 -13.19 7.96
C HIS A 525 -3.11 -13.81 8.75
N ALA A 526 -2.97 -14.04 10.06
CA ALA A 526 -4.09 -14.55 10.84
C ALA A 526 -4.90 -13.36 11.38
N ASP A 527 -6.07 -13.09 10.78
CA ASP A 527 -7.10 -12.30 11.45
C ASP A 527 -7.41 -12.97 12.79
N PRO A 528 -7.12 -12.35 13.94
CA PRO A 528 -7.50 -12.90 15.24
C PRO A 528 -9.02 -12.91 15.36
N PHE A 529 -9.61 -14.00 14.92
CA PHE A 529 -11.03 -14.24 14.93
C PHE A 529 -11.41 -15.12 16.12
N TRP A 530 -12.52 -14.79 16.77
CA TRP A 530 -13.20 -15.65 17.72
C TRP A 530 -14.71 -15.43 17.67
N LEU A 531 -15.49 -16.31 18.29
CA LEU A 531 -16.93 -16.16 18.45
C LEU A 531 -17.22 -15.58 19.83
N TRP A 532 -17.63 -14.32 19.90
CA TRP A 532 -18.12 -13.69 21.10
C TRP A 532 -19.64 -13.91 21.21
N ASN A 533 -20.00 -14.86 22.08
CA ASN A 533 -21.39 -15.27 22.32
C ASN A 533 -22.11 -15.66 21.01
N GLY A 534 -21.38 -16.34 20.11
CA GLY A 534 -21.86 -16.78 18.80
C GLY A 534 -21.76 -15.72 17.69
N GLU A 535 -21.54 -14.45 18.04
CA GLU A 535 -21.25 -13.40 17.07
C GLU A 535 -19.75 -13.42 16.76
N PRO A 536 -19.37 -13.55 15.48
CA PRO A 536 -17.97 -13.54 15.16
C PRO A 536 -17.37 -12.15 15.39
N THR A 537 -16.19 -12.12 15.96
CA THR A 537 -15.51 -10.91 16.41
C THR A 537 -14.07 -10.91 15.91
N HIS A 538 -13.65 -9.76 15.40
CA HIS A 538 -12.30 -9.51 14.89
C HIS A 538 -11.64 -8.39 15.68
N LEU A 539 -10.38 -8.59 16.06
CA LEU A 539 -9.55 -7.53 16.62
C LEU A 539 -8.92 -6.71 15.48
N ILE A 540 -9.31 -5.44 15.39
CA ILE A 540 -8.73 -4.47 14.45
C ILE A 540 -7.46 -3.88 15.07
N GLN A 541 -7.54 -3.43 16.32
CA GLN A 541 -6.44 -2.85 17.07
C GLN A 541 -6.53 -3.27 18.55
N GLY A 542 -5.40 -3.43 19.24
CA GLY A 542 -5.37 -3.57 20.70
C GLY A 542 -4.77 -4.88 21.20
N GLU A 543 -3.45 -4.99 21.05
CA GLU A 543 -2.70 -6.19 21.46
C GLU A 543 -2.37 -6.19 22.96
N GLN A 544 -2.20 -7.38 23.55
CA GLN A 544 -1.72 -7.61 24.92
C GLN A 544 -2.61 -7.12 26.09
N VAL A 545 -3.71 -6.42 25.81
CA VAL A 545 -4.65 -5.91 26.84
C VAL A 545 -6.04 -6.54 26.76
N LEU A 546 -6.31 -7.37 25.74
CA LEU A 546 -7.59 -8.01 25.51
C LEU A 546 -7.50 -9.53 25.64
N PHE A 547 -8.42 -10.09 26.44
CA PHE A 547 -8.53 -11.51 26.72
C PHE A 547 -9.97 -11.95 26.54
N THR A 548 -10.18 -13.20 26.16
CA THR A 548 -11.49 -13.82 26.27
C THR A 548 -11.73 -14.32 27.70
N GLY A 549 -12.99 -14.50 28.08
CA GLY A 549 -13.35 -15.37 29.20
C GLY A 549 -13.09 -16.85 28.89
N PRO A 550 -13.56 -17.76 29.76
CA PRO A 550 -13.52 -19.20 29.53
C PRO A 550 -14.11 -19.56 28.18
N ARG A 551 -13.37 -20.32 27.39
CA ARG A 551 -13.83 -20.75 26.08
C ARG A 551 -14.52 -22.11 26.14
N THR A 552 -15.66 -22.24 25.45
CA THR A 552 -16.41 -23.51 25.37
C THR A 552 -15.98 -24.41 24.22
N ASP A 553 -15.24 -23.85 23.27
CA ASP A 553 -14.38 -24.51 22.29
C ASP A 553 -13.17 -23.59 22.04
N GLY A 554 -12.19 -23.94 21.20
CA GLY A 554 -11.00 -23.08 21.08
C GLY A 554 -11.24 -21.66 20.57
N LEU A 555 -12.46 -21.33 20.08
CA LEU A 555 -12.82 -20.02 19.51
C LEU A 555 -14.03 -19.34 20.17
N VAL A 556 -14.90 -20.04 20.89
CA VAL A 556 -16.14 -19.45 21.45
C VAL A 556 -15.94 -18.99 22.89
N ALA A 557 -16.17 -17.71 23.16
CA ALA A 557 -16.20 -17.12 24.49
C ALA A 557 -17.50 -16.34 24.73
N ARG A 558 -18.00 -16.31 25.97
CA ARG A 558 -19.21 -15.54 26.32
C ARG A 558 -18.91 -14.09 26.70
N ASP A 559 -17.71 -13.85 27.22
CA ASP A 559 -17.26 -12.55 27.67
C ASP A 559 -15.88 -12.21 27.11
N LEU A 560 -15.63 -10.91 27.03
CA LEU A 560 -14.33 -10.31 26.80
C LEU A 560 -13.88 -9.60 28.05
N ARG A 561 -12.57 -9.59 28.28
CA ARG A 561 -11.92 -9.02 29.45
C ARG A 561 -10.81 -8.12 28.97
N TYR A 562 -10.93 -6.85 29.30
CA TYR A 562 -9.93 -5.84 29.05
C TYR A 562 -9.20 -5.54 30.35
N TYR A 563 -7.88 -5.51 30.29
CA TYR A 563 -7.05 -5.06 31.39
C TYR A 563 -5.86 -4.28 30.87
N ARG A 564 -5.72 -3.04 31.33
CA ARG A 564 -4.56 -2.20 31.03
C ARG A 564 -3.94 -1.67 32.32
N ALA A 565 -2.69 -2.04 32.57
CA ALA A 565 -1.90 -1.50 33.64
C ALA A 565 -1.32 -0.13 33.28
N GLN A 566 -0.99 0.70 34.28
CA GLN A 566 -0.53 2.09 34.09
C GLN A 566 0.72 2.22 33.21
N HIS A 567 1.59 1.20 33.24
CA HIS A 567 2.87 1.18 32.51
C HIS A 567 2.78 0.56 31.12
N MET A 568 1.58 0.11 30.69
CA MET A 568 1.37 -0.50 29.38
C MET A 568 1.09 0.56 28.29
N SER A 569 1.24 0.16 27.02
CA SER A 569 0.99 1.02 25.87
C SER A 569 -0.40 1.68 25.90
N THR A 570 -0.50 2.91 25.40
CA THR A 570 -1.74 3.70 25.37
C THR A 570 -2.69 3.37 24.22
N LYS A 571 -2.32 2.42 23.33
CA LYS A 571 -3.17 2.07 22.19
C LYS A 571 -4.54 1.57 22.63
N ASP A 572 -5.58 2.14 22.04
CA ASP A 572 -6.96 1.73 22.27
C ASP A 572 -7.23 0.36 21.62
N VAL A 573 -8.22 -0.36 22.15
CA VAL A 573 -8.69 -1.61 21.56
C VAL A 573 -9.90 -1.31 20.67
N LEU A 574 -9.90 -1.84 19.46
CA LEU A 574 -10.98 -1.72 18.50
C LEU A 574 -11.34 -3.10 17.94
N LEU A 575 -12.63 -3.42 18.02
CA LEU A 575 -13.22 -4.69 17.60
C LEU A 575 -14.34 -4.46 16.60
N ALA A 576 -14.51 -5.39 15.67
CA ALA A 576 -15.68 -5.50 14.82
C ALA A 576 -16.44 -6.80 15.11
N VAL A 577 -17.76 -6.71 15.24
CA VAL A 577 -18.66 -7.78 15.69
C VAL A 577 -19.73 -8.03 14.63
N GLY A 578 -19.94 -9.30 14.29
CA GLY A 578 -21.04 -9.77 13.47
C GLY A 578 -20.63 -10.21 12.06
N ARG A 579 -21.55 -10.94 11.40
CA ARG A 579 -21.35 -11.54 10.07
C ARG A 579 -21.65 -10.60 8.90
N GLY A 580 -22.42 -9.54 9.13
CA GLY A 580 -22.84 -8.64 8.06
C GLY A 580 -23.21 -7.24 8.57
N PRO A 581 -23.27 -6.26 7.65
CA PRO A 581 -23.63 -4.90 7.98
C PRO A 581 -25.11 -4.82 8.40
N ARG A 582 -25.39 -3.93 9.35
CA ARG A 582 -26.73 -3.66 9.89
C ARG A 582 -27.00 -2.16 9.79
N ALA A 583 -28.23 -1.79 9.47
CA ALA A 583 -28.70 -0.40 9.52
C ALA A 583 -29.50 -0.16 10.82
N ASP A 584 -30.35 -1.13 11.15
CA ASP A 584 -31.10 -1.19 12.40
C ASP A 584 -30.65 -2.41 13.19
N PHE A 585 -30.52 -2.26 14.51
CA PHE A 585 -30.20 -3.39 15.39
C PHE A 585 -30.55 -3.09 16.85
N GLU A 586 -30.64 -4.15 17.64
CA GLU A 586 -30.63 -4.08 19.11
C GLU A 586 -29.42 -4.83 19.66
N ALA A 587 -28.55 -4.12 20.38
CA ALA A 587 -27.42 -4.70 21.09
C ALA A 587 -27.72 -4.77 22.60
N THR A 588 -27.48 -5.92 23.21
CA THR A 588 -27.54 -6.10 24.67
C THR A 588 -26.25 -6.74 25.17
N PHE A 589 -25.72 -6.24 26.29
CA PHE A 589 -24.51 -6.77 26.93
C PHE A 589 -24.46 -6.34 28.40
N GLU A 590 -23.51 -6.91 29.14
CA GLU A 590 -23.26 -6.61 30.54
C GLU A 590 -21.84 -6.08 30.73
N LEU A 591 -21.68 -5.01 31.50
CA LEU A 591 -20.38 -4.49 31.91
C LEU A 591 -20.14 -4.86 33.36
N ALA A 592 -18.97 -5.43 33.66
CA ALA A 592 -18.52 -5.69 35.02
C ALA A 592 -17.09 -5.17 35.23
N TYR A 593 -16.92 -4.29 36.20
CA TYR A 593 -15.63 -3.67 36.55
C TYR A 593 -14.92 -4.39 37.69
N VAL A 594 -15.53 -5.46 38.20
CA VAL A 594 -14.94 -6.35 39.21
C VAL A 594 -14.20 -7.49 38.51
N LYS A 595 -12.92 -7.66 38.85
CA LYS A 595 -12.06 -8.74 38.33
C LYS A 595 -12.72 -10.11 38.48
N ALA A 596 -12.84 -10.87 37.39
CA ALA A 596 -13.29 -12.25 37.47
C ALA A 596 -12.33 -13.13 38.32
N PRO A 597 -12.83 -14.12 39.08
CA PRO A 597 -11.99 -14.97 39.94
C PRO A 597 -10.91 -15.74 39.17
N ASP A 598 -11.21 -16.13 37.93
CA ASP A 598 -10.33 -16.88 37.03
C ASP A 598 -9.52 -15.96 36.09
N PHE A 599 -9.58 -14.63 36.27
CA PHE A 599 -8.80 -13.69 35.48
C PHE A 599 -7.43 -13.43 36.09
N MET A 600 -6.40 -13.59 35.26
CA MET A 600 -5.02 -13.23 35.54
C MET A 600 -4.33 -12.90 34.20
N PRO A 601 -3.55 -11.81 34.09
CA PRO A 601 -2.80 -11.52 32.86
C PRO A 601 -1.63 -12.49 32.69
N LYS A 602 -1.06 -12.54 31.48
CA LYS A 602 0.10 -13.41 31.16
C LYS A 602 1.32 -13.11 32.03
N TYR A 603 1.60 -11.82 32.25
CA TYR A 603 2.73 -11.37 33.04
C TYR A 603 2.22 -10.89 34.40
N VAL A 604 2.55 -11.67 35.42
CA VAL A 604 2.20 -11.38 36.81
C VAL A 604 3.49 -11.18 37.61
N PRO A 605 3.53 -10.22 38.54
CA PRO A 605 4.66 -10.07 39.45
C PRO A 605 4.97 -11.37 40.21
N ARG A 606 6.24 -11.62 40.51
CA ARG A 606 6.71 -12.90 41.10
C ARG A 606 6.17 -13.13 42.52
N GLU A 607 5.80 -12.07 43.20
CA GLU A 607 5.22 -12.04 44.54
C GLU A 607 3.78 -12.56 44.60
N VAL A 608 3.09 -12.70 43.46
CA VAL A 608 1.73 -13.23 43.41
C VAL A 608 1.78 -14.77 43.43
N VAL A 609 1.54 -15.35 44.61
CA VAL A 609 1.58 -16.80 44.83
C VAL A 609 0.20 -17.46 44.64
N GLN A 610 -0.90 -16.72 44.82
CA GLN A 610 -2.26 -17.18 44.49
C GLN A 610 -2.98 -16.19 43.56
N ALA A 611 -3.90 -16.71 42.74
CA ALA A 611 -4.70 -15.89 41.83
C ALA A 611 -5.55 -14.81 42.54
N ALA A 612 -5.94 -15.10 43.78
CA ALA A 612 -6.69 -14.17 44.64
C ALA A 612 -5.84 -12.97 45.09
N ASP A 613 -4.51 -13.11 45.09
CA ASP A 613 -3.58 -12.06 45.53
C ASP A 613 -3.34 -11.02 44.43
N PHE A 614 -3.62 -11.37 43.17
CA PHE A 614 -3.50 -10.43 42.06
C PHE A 614 -4.58 -9.33 42.13
N ARG A 615 -4.13 -8.08 42.28
CA ARG A 615 -4.96 -6.88 42.25
C ARG A 615 -4.81 -6.17 40.92
N VAL A 616 -5.92 -5.70 40.36
CA VAL A 616 -5.94 -4.87 39.14
C VAL A 616 -5.62 -3.42 39.50
N ASP A 617 -4.92 -2.72 38.60
CA ASP A 617 -4.66 -1.28 38.75
C ASP A 617 -5.97 -0.48 38.88
N PRO A 618 -5.96 0.62 39.66
CA PRO A 618 -7.13 1.47 39.82
C PRO A 618 -7.47 2.14 38.50
N GLY A 619 -8.75 2.14 38.14
CA GLY A 619 -9.24 2.75 36.90
C GLY A 619 -10.52 2.10 36.42
N ARG A 620 -11.29 2.83 35.63
CA ARG A 620 -12.55 2.36 35.08
C ARG A 620 -12.56 2.59 33.57
N PRO A 621 -12.14 1.58 32.78
CA PRO A 621 -12.05 1.72 31.34
C PRO A 621 -13.37 2.16 30.71
N GLU A 622 -13.26 3.06 29.74
CA GLU A 622 -14.34 3.48 28.87
C GLU A 622 -14.69 2.34 27.91
N VAL A 623 -16.00 2.14 27.71
CA VAL A 623 -16.52 1.18 26.74
C VAL A 623 -17.38 1.94 25.74
N THR A 624 -17.12 1.75 24.46
CA THR A 624 -17.90 2.36 23.39
C THR A 624 -18.45 1.27 22.49
N LEU A 625 -19.78 1.19 22.37
CA LEU A 625 -20.39 0.38 21.33
C LEU A 625 -20.45 1.21 20.04
N LEU A 626 -19.70 0.79 19.03
CA LEU A 626 -19.64 1.41 17.72
C LEU A 626 -20.69 0.79 16.79
N PHE A 627 -21.16 1.57 15.83
CA PHE A 627 -22.07 1.13 14.79
C PHE A 627 -21.95 2.02 13.55
N GLY A 628 -22.30 1.46 12.39
CA GLY A 628 -21.92 2.07 11.12
C GLY A 628 -20.41 1.94 10.84
N LEU A 629 -19.75 0.95 11.46
CA LEU A 629 -18.32 0.70 11.34
C LEU A 629 -17.95 0.29 9.90
N HIS A 630 -17.04 1.05 9.28
CA HIS A 630 -16.48 0.78 7.95
C HIS A 630 -15.09 1.43 7.79
N ASP A 631 -14.47 1.21 6.63
CA ASP A 631 -13.14 1.69 6.23
C ASP A 631 -11.97 1.05 7.01
N VAL A 632 -12.16 -0.21 7.43
CA VAL A 632 -11.16 -1.01 8.15
C VAL A 632 -10.09 -1.53 7.17
N ASP A 633 -8.87 -0.98 7.25
CA ASP A 633 -7.72 -1.49 6.50
C ASP A 633 -6.83 -2.33 7.44
N THR A 634 -6.81 -3.64 7.26
CA THR A 634 -6.00 -4.56 8.08
C THR A 634 -4.61 -4.82 7.50
N GLN A 635 -4.29 -4.28 6.33
CA GLN A 635 -3.02 -4.50 5.64
C GLN A 635 -2.03 -3.36 5.89
N SER A 636 -0.75 -3.71 6.01
CA SER A 636 0.31 -2.71 6.06
C SER A 636 0.49 -2.11 4.68
N ARG A 637 0.44 -0.79 4.57
CA ARG A 637 0.86 -0.04 3.38
C ARG A 637 2.31 0.41 3.52
N GLU A 638 2.95 0.68 2.40
CA GLU A 638 4.30 1.26 2.35
C GLU A 638 4.20 2.69 1.85
N ASP A 639 4.78 3.63 2.60
CA ASP A 639 4.88 5.02 2.21
C ASP A 639 5.87 5.13 1.03
N PRO A 640 5.44 5.64 -0.14
CA PRO A 640 6.26 5.62 -1.35
C PRO A 640 7.49 6.53 -1.28
N GLU A 641 7.50 7.52 -0.37
CA GLU A 641 8.61 8.46 -0.20
C GLU A 641 9.60 7.94 0.85
N THR A 642 9.09 7.48 2.00
CA THR A 642 9.94 7.06 3.13
C THR A 642 10.26 5.56 3.14
N ARG A 643 9.55 4.76 2.33
CA ARG A 643 9.58 3.29 2.34
C ARG A 643 9.17 2.67 3.68
N GLU A 644 8.64 3.47 4.60
CA GLU A 644 8.17 2.99 5.90
C GLU A 644 6.84 2.27 5.74
N LYS A 645 6.71 1.11 6.41
CA LYS A 645 5.43 0.40 6.47
C LYS A 645 4.57 0.98 7.58
N PHE A 646 3.32 1.30 7.27
CA PHE A 646 2.32 1.79 8.22
C PHE A 646 0.98 1.07 8.03
N TYR A 647 0.16 1.06 9.07
CA TYR A 647 -1.24 0.62 8.98
C TYR A 647 -2.11 1.88 8.86
N PRO A 648 -2.87 2.05 7.78
CA PRO A 648 -3.68 3.25 7.58
C PRO A 648 -5.00 3.13 8.37
N ASP A 649 -4.99 3.37 9.67
CA ASP A 649 -6.21 3.22 10.49
C ASP A 649 -6.97 4.55 10.62
N PRO A 650 -8.14 4.67 9.97
CA PRO A 650 -9.29 5.23 10.65
C PRO A 650 -10.51 4.38 10.38
N THR A 651 -11.22 4.06 11.45
CA THR A 651 -12.49 3.39 11.36
C THR A 651 -13.59 4.43 11.51
N GLN A 652 -14.39 4.62 10.46
CA GLN A 652 -15.51 5.56 10.50
C GLN A 652 -16.71 4.88 11.14
N ALA A 653 -17.22 5.45 12.23
CA ALA A 653 -18.39 4.94 12.92
C ALA A 653 -19.06 6.01 13.76
N PHE A 654 -20.31 5.76 14.10
CA PHE A 654 -20.92 6.38 15.27
C PHE A 654 -20.75 5.44 16.47
N GLY A 655 -20.84 5.98 17.67
CA GLY A 655 -20.72 5.18 18.86
C GLY A 655 -21.48 5.75 20.03
N VAL A 656 -21.86 4.86 20.95
CA VAL A 656 -22.30 5.23 22.29
C VAL A 656 -21.14 4.96 23.23
N ARG A 657 -20.47 6.03 23.65
CA ARG A 657 -19.39 6.00 24.63
C ARG A 657 -19.95 6.04 26.04
N MET A 658 -19.58 5.07 26.86
CA MET A 658 -20.02 4.93 28.24
C MET A 658 -18.82 5.08 29.16
N THR A 659 -18.92 6.03 30.09
CA THR A 659 -17.93 6.29 31.13
C THR A 659 -18.55 6.10 32.52
N ALA A 660 -17.76 6.30 33.57
CA ALA A 660 -18.26 6.28 34.94
C ALA A 660 -19.37 7.33 35.17
N THR A 661 -19.26 8.50 34.53
CA THR A 661 -20.06 9.70 34.84
C THR A 661 -21.06 10.07 33.76
N GLY A 662 -20.89 9.60 32.52
CA GLY A 662 -21.73 10.00 31.40
C GLY A 662 -21.90 8.91 30.33
N VAL A 663 -22.94 9.11 29.53
CA VAL A 663 -23.19 8.40 28.27
C VAL A 663 -23.23 9.44 27.16
N ALA A 664 -22.41 9.23 26.13
CA ALA A 664 -22.21 10.18 25.04
C ALA A 664 -22.41 9.51 23.68
N LEU A 665 -23.01 10.24 22.74
CA LEU A 665 -22.95 9.92 21.32
C LEU A 665 -21.65 10.52 20.77
N VAL A 666 -20.85 9.67 20.11
CA VAL A 666 -19.56 10.03 19.53
C VAL A 666 -19.47 9.62 18.06
N GLN A 667 -18.55 10.24 17.34
CA GLN A 667 -18.12 9.83 16.02
C GLN A 667 -16.65 9.40 16.07
N LEU A 668 -16.34 8.23 15.54
CA LEU A 668 -14.98 7.74 15.36
C LEU A 668 -14.52 8.09 13.94
N GLY A 669 -13.35 8.72 13.83
CA GLY A 669 -12.70 9.06 12.56
C GLY A 669 -13.38 10.19 11.77
N GLU A 670 -12.58 10.89 10.96
CA GLU A 670 -13.06 11.81 9.92
C GLU A 670 -12.99 11.14 8.55
N PRO A 671 -13.85 11.52 7.57
CA PRO A 671 -13.72 11.07 6.20
C PRO A 671 -12.33 11.41 5.63
N ALA A 672 -11.64 10.42 5.08
CA ALA A 672 -10.33 10.66 4.47
C ALA A 672 -10.46 11.63 3.28
N PRO A 673 -9.63 12.68 3.17
CA PRO A 673 -9.60 13.53 1.99
C PRO A 673 -9.11 12.73 0.77
N ALA A 674 -9.69 12.97 -0.40
CA ALA A 674 -9.46 12.20 -1.63
C ALA A 674 -7.99 12.14 -2.13
N THR A 675 -7.08 12.92 -1.53
CA THR A 675 -5.70 13.11 -1.97
C THR A 675 -4.64 12.70 -0.95
N ALA A 676 -5.00 12.30 0.28
CA ALA A 676 -4.02 11.93 1.30
C ALA A 676 -3.73 10.42 1.31
N LEU A 677 -2.44 10.05 1.19
CA LEU A 677 -1.97 8.66 1.36
C LEU A 677 -1.96 8.22 2.84
N ARG A 678 -1.78 9.18 3.75
CA ARG A 678 -1.96 8.96 5.19
C ARG A 678 -3.39 9.27 5.56
N LYS A 679 -4.14 8.23 5.93
CA LYS A 679 -5.46 8.41 6.53
C LYS A 679 -5.32 9.11 7.91
N PRO A 680 -6.30 9.94 8.34
CA PRO A 680 -6.24 10.66 9.61
C PRO A 680 -6.14 9.72 10.82
N GLU A 681 -5.55 10.18 11.93
CA GLU A 681 -5.50 9.40 13.18
C GLU A 681 -6.92 9.13 13.71
N MET A 682 -7.12 7.96 14.31
CA MET A 682 -8.36 7.64 15.03
C MET A 682 -8.61 8.66 16.15
N SER A 683 -9.67 9.44 16.00
CA SER A 683 -10.18 10.36 17.01
C SER A 683 -11.64 10.07 17.31
N MET A 684 -12.04 10.20 18.57
CA MET A 684 -13.45 10.17 18.97
C MET A 684 -13.92 11.60 19.23
N LEU A 685 -14.79 12.09 18.36
CA LEU A 685 -15.40 13.40 18.45
C LEU A 685 -16.72 13.30 19.21
N LEU A 686 -16.88 14.12 20.26
CA LEU A 686 -18.12 14.20 21.01
C LEU A 686 -19.20 14.90 20.17
N ILE A 687 -20.33 14.22 19.94
CA ILE A 687 -21.51 14.83 19.32
C ILE A 687 -22.40 15.44 20.40
N THR A 688 -22.75 14.64 21.40
CA THR A 688 -23.61 15.07 22.52
C THR A 688 -23.42 14.14 23.71
N GLU A 689 -23.67 14.64 24.91
CA GLU A 689 -23.52 13.90 26.17
C GLU A 689 -24.74 14.08 27.05
N SER A 690 -25.01 13.06 27.85
CA SER A 690 -26.03 13.07 28.89
C SER A 690 -25.40 12.77 30.24
N ASN A 691 -25.89 13.47 31.26
CA ASN A 691 -25.43 13.26 32.64
C ASN A 691 -26.06 11.96 33.20
N LYS A 692 -25.25 11.15 33.87
CA LYS A 692 -25.48 9.77 34.39
C LYS A 692 -24.85 8.70 33.50
N GLY A 693 -23.73 8.14 33.98
CA GLY A 693 -22.97 7.08 33.32
C GLY A 693 -23.27 5.70 33.89
N VAL A 694 -22.29 4.81 33.79
CA VAL A 694 -22.41 3.41 34.21
C VAL A 694 -22.54 3.28 35.73
N GLY A 695 -21.80 4.06 36.53
CA GLY A 695 -21.94 4.18 37.99
C GLY A 695 -21.65 2.90 38.80
N ASP A 696 -22.33 1.80 38.49
CA ASP A 696 -22.36 0.53 39.21
C ASP A 696 -21.28 -0.45 38.74
N ASP A 697 -20.67 -1.17 39.69
CA ASP A 697 -19.64 -2.19 39.43
C ASP A 697 -20.06 -3.26 38.41
N LYS A 698 -21.38 -3.49 38.29
CA LYS A 698 -21.99 -4.39 37.33
C LYS A 698 -23.29 -3.81 36.79
N VAL A 699 -23.40 -3.64 35.48
CA VAL A 699 -24.57 -3.02 34.84
C VAL A 699 -24.95 -3.72 33.54
N LYS A 700 -26.26 -3.80 33.26
CA LYS A 700 -26.79 -4.24 31.97
C LYS A 700 -26.97 -3.05 31.05
N VAL A 701 -26.59 -3.22 29.79
CA VAL A 701 -26.71 -2.21 28.75
C VAL A 701 -27.58 -2.74 27.61
N ARG A 702 -28.48 -1.90 27.12
CA ARG A 702 -29.21 -2.11 25.87
C ARG A 702 -29.08 -0.88 24.99
N ILE A 703 -28.70 -1.07 23.73
CA ILE A 703 -28.62 -0.01 22.72
C ILE A 703 -29.50 -0.43 21.55
N THR A 704 -30.46 0.42 21.20
CA THR A 704 -31.34 0.23 20.05
C THR A 704 -31.08 1.33 19.04
N VAL A 705 -30.74 0.95 17.81
CA VAL A 705 -30.57 1.87 16.67
C VAL A 705 -31.67 1.57 15.65
N LYS A 706 -32.46 2.60 15.31
CA LYS A 706 -33.50 2.54 14.27
C LYS A 706 -33.44 3.79 13.41
N GLY A 707 -32.94 3.66 12.18
CA GLY A 707 -32.55 4.77 11.32
C GLY A 707 -31.61 5.71 12.07
N ARG A 708 -32.06 6.95 12.30
CA ARG A 708 -31.30 7.98 13.02
C ARG A 708 -31.52 8.01 14.53
N ALA A 709 -32.47 7.24 15.05
CA ALA A 709 -32.79 7.24 16.48
C ALA A 709 -31.92 6.24 17.23
N VAL A 710 -31.31 6.69 18.33
CA VAL A 710 -30.47 5.85 19.21
C VAL A 710 -31.03 5.92 20.62
N ILE A 711 -31.44 4.80 21.17
CA ILE A 711 -31.91 4.69 22.55
C ILE A 711 -30.92 3.82 23.32
N VAL A 712 -30.42 4.34 24.44
CA VAL A 712 -29.47 3.65 25.31
C VAL A 712 -30.11 3.47 26.68
N GLN A 713 -30.07 2.25 27.20
CA GLN A 713 -30.48 1.93 28.57
C GLN A 713 -29.25 1.40 29.30
N VAL A 714 -28.90 2.05 30.41
CA VAL A 714 -27.79 1.65 31.30
C VAL A 714 -28.37 1.45 32.69
N GLY A 715 -28.56 0.19 33.09
CA GLY A 715 -29.30 -0.13 34.31
C GLY A 715 -30.73 0.42 34.25
N ALA A 716 -31.08 1.29 35.19
CA ALA A 716 -32.38 1.98 35.21
C ALA A 716 -32.40 3.31 34.43
N ALA A 717 -31.24 3.83 34.02
CA ALA A 717 -31.14 5.08 33.28
C ALA A 717 -31.44 4.86 31.79
N SER A 718 -32.08 5.85 31.16
CA SER A 718 -32.34 5.84 29.72
C SER A 718 -31.92 7.16 29.08
N HIS A 719 -31.28 7.05 27.93
CA HIS A 719 -30.70 8.16 27.17
C HIS A 719 -31.19 8.03 25.72
N ALA A 720 -31.54 9.16 25.11
CA ALA A 720 -31.98 9.20 23.73
C ALA A 720 -31.11 10.18 22.95
N PHE A 721 -30.61 9.73 21.80
CA PHE A 721 -29.78 10.51 20.91
C PHE A 721 -30.32 10.43 19.48
N LYS A 722 -29.88 11.37 18.65
CA LYS A 722 -30.20 11.41 17.23
C LYS A 722 -28.92 11.52 16.42
N LEU A 723 -28.75 10.60 15.48
CA LEU A 723 -27.60 10.58 14.59
C LEU A 723 -27.70 11.71 13.55
N PRO A 724 -26.56 12.26 13.11
CA PRO A 724 -26.52 13.24 12.03
C PRO A 724 -26.91 12.63 10.66
N GLN A 725 -26.73 11.32 10.49
CA GLN A 725 -27.13 10.54 9.30
C GLN A 725 -27.42 9.08 9.69
N ASP A 726 -27.99 8.30 8.78
CA ASP A 726 -28.17 6.86 9.00
C ASP A 726 -26.82 6.16 9.13
N ALA A 727 -26.73 5.18 10.03
CA ALA A 727 -25.50 4.45 10.31
C ALA A 727 -25.60 3.01 9.80
N GLN A 728 -25.24 2.80 8.53
CA GLN A 728 -25.14 1.46 7.95
C GLN A 728 -23.71 0.95 8.06
N GLY A 729 -23.51 -0.23 8.65
CA GLY A 729 -22.18 -0.83 8.76
C GLY A 729 -22.12 -1.91 9.81
N PHE A 730 -20.91 -2.27 10.24
CA PHE A 730 -20.73 -3.28 11.28
C PHE A 730 -20.93 -2.69 12.67
N VAL A 731 -21.26 -3.55 13.63
CA VAL A 731 -21.19 -3.18 15.04
C VAL A 731 -19.75 -3.39 15.48
N GLY A 732 -19.25 -2.51 16.35
CA GLY A 732 -17.91 -2.63 16.91
C GLY A 732 -17.89 -2.36 18.40
N VAL A 733 -16.77 -2.66 19.03
CA VAL A 733 -16.50 -2.31 20.43
C VAL A 733 -15.16 -1.64 20.51
N HIS A 734 -15.12 -0.50 21.19
CA HIS A 734 -13.90 0.23 21.45
C HIS A 734 -13.67 0.36 22.95
N LEU A 735 -12.47 0.01 23.41
CA LEU A 735 -12.09 -0.02 24.84
C LEU A 735 -10.84 0.83 25.06
N ARG A 736 -10.90 1.71 26.06
CA ARG A 736 -9.86 2.68 26.37
C ARG A 736 -9.82 2.96 27.87
N GLY A 737 -8.64 3.20 28.43
CA GLY A 737 -8.50 3.61 29.84
C GLY A 737 -7.74 2.59 30.67
N GLU A 738 -7.26 3.00 31.83
CA GLU A 738 -6.59 2.10 32.78
C GLU A 738 -7.62 1.30 33.58
N GLY A 739 -7.21 0.12 34.04
CA GLY A 739 -8.03 -0.75 34.89
C GLY A 739 -8.62 -1.95 34.15
N TYR A 740 -9.68 -2.52 34.73
CA TYR A 740 -10.30 -3.77 34.27
C TYR A 740 -11.77 -3.55 33.88
N VAL A 741 -12.19 -4.16 32.77
CA VAL A 741 -13.61 -4.32 32.45
C VAL A 741 -13.87 -5.66 31.76
N GLN A 742 -14.90 -6.37 32.21
CA GLN A 742 -15.47 -7.49 31.51
C GLN A 742 -16.71 -7.02 30.74
N VAL A 743 -16.77 -7.34 29.44
CA VAL A 743 -17.94 -7.15 28.59
C VAL A 743 -18.54 -8.53 28.31
N GLY A 744 -19.65 -8.84 28.96
CA GLY A 744 -20.31 -10.15 28.90
C GLY A 744 -21.55 -10.17 28.04
N ASP A 745 -21.87 -11.37 27.51
CA ASP A 745 -23.17 -11.71 26.90
C ASP A 745 -23.62 -10.76 25.78
N LEU A 746 -22.69 -10.28 24.94
CA LEU A 746 -23.04 -9.45 23.80
C LEU A 746 -23.97 -10.20 22.84
N ARG A 747 -25.13 -9.62 22.57
CA ARG A 747 -26.09 -10.10 21.56
C ARG A 747 -26.50 -8.94 20.69
N VAL A 748 -26.41 -9.12 19.38
CA VAL A 748 -26.84 -8.13 18.39
C VAL A 748 -27.93 -8.75 17.54
N LYS A 749 -29.16 -8.23 17.65
CA LYS A 749 -30.33 -8.70 16.91
C LYS A 749 -30.70 -7.77 15.78
#